data_AF-A0A081NDH6-F1
#
_entry.id   AF-A0A081NDH6-F1
#
_cell.length_a   1.000
_cell.length_b   1.000
_cell.length_c   1.000
_cell.angle_alpha   90.00
_cell.angle_beta   90.00
_cell.angle_gamma   90.00
#
_symmetry.space_group_name_H-M   'P 1'
#
loop_
_entity.id
_entity.type
_entity.pdbx_description
1 polymer ?
#
loop_
_entity_poly.entity_id
_entity_poly.type
_entity_poly.pdbx_seq_one_letter_code
_entity_poly.pdbx_strand_id
1 'polypeptide(L)'
;MSYSGRLLTGLLLSGSASLALAAPGKPAIAWMPAEHTAGSSINVHWDMWWGENGTEWVLNSNNTQVCSGSLVANPSKAAQKASCIISPTAGSYDLQVILSNDTGSTTSDVKRIAVTGSINPTPDPDPTPDPDPTPDPDPTPDPDPTPDPDPTPDPDPTPDPDPTPDPDPTPDPDVAAPAKPVIGWLDASQKVGNVEVKWDMWWGSNGTRWTLESNGSEVCEGTLTANGSSAQNGKCTVNFSAGTYELQVFLTNAGGSTGSDKKTINVGGSSGDGDGGNGGSGGTPLPTDYSAAGLRKHKPYTNSTNSVVGAYFVEWGIYGRDYQPAQIPASNLTHLLYGFVPICGPNDSLQQANANGYSALQQSCQGKQDFEVTVHDKFAALEKNYTDDVYNQDYRGIFNQLRRIKLANPDLKILPSVGGWTLSDPFFYLDNTANRKIFVDSVVEFLKTYTFFDGVDIDWEYPGGGGANGSLGKDTDGATYVALMKELREAFDALSAETGRTYEITSAVGAAPAKINAVNYNQASQYMDYIFAMTYDYYGAWNGQLGHQAGLYPGDNAIHDGFSGDETVNNLIAAGVPANKLVLGVAMYGRGWKGVSGVNGNDPFTGTGNGAITMTSGNGHWEAGVVDYFRVVSEMLGGDANGSGVNGWTAGYDEKAQAPYVWKPSTGELITYENGKSAKVKAQYVRQNGLAGTFSWEIDADNGDILNATHEGLGHSPKQ
;
A
#
# COMPACT_ATOMS: atom_id res chain seq x y z
N MET A 1 74.75 -20.14 -4.17
CA MET A 1 75.58 -18.99 -4.59
C MET A 1 74.68 -17.76 -4.61
N SER A 2 75.11 -16.71 -3.91
CA SER A 2 74.47 -15.39 -3.81
C SER A 2 74.30 -14.73 -5.19
N TYR A 3 73.30 -13.86 -5.37
CA TYR A 3 73.57 -12.51 -5.91
C TYR A 3 72.43 -11.54 -5.56
N SER A 4 72.85 -10.41 -4.99
CA SER A 4 72.07 -9.31 -4.42
C SER A 4 71.29 -8.49 -5.45
N GLY A 5 70.14 -8.00 -5.02
CA GLY A 5 69.41 -6.91 -5.67
C GLY A 5 70.06 -5.53 -5.45
N ARG A 6 69.85 -4.64 -6.41
CA ARG A 6 70.04 -3.19 -6.28
C ARG A 6 68.83 -2.46 -6.84
N LEU A 7 68.42 -1.46 -6.06
CA LEU A 7 67.33 -0.51 -6.28
C LEU A 7 67.51 0.30 -7.58
N LEU A 8 66.37 0.70 -8.16
CA LEU A 8 66.24 1.95 -8.91
C LEU A 8 65.08 2.75 -8.33
N THR A 9 65.39 3.96 -7.89
CA THR A 9 64.52 5.00 -7.35
C THR A 9 63.68 5.66 -8.45
N GLY A 10 62.36 5.77 -8.22
CA GLY A 10 61.43 6.59 -8.98
C GLY A 10 60.73 7.57 -8.06
N LEU A 11 60.91 8.86 -8.35
CA LEU A 11 60.38 10.05 -7.67
C LEU A 11 58.84 10.02 -7.62
N LEU A 12 58.24 10.09 -6.42
CA LEU A 12 56.83 10.42 -6.24
C LEU A 12 56.74 11.89 -5.76
N LEU A 13 56.29 12.76 -6.65
CA LEU A 13 55.80 14.09 -6.30
C LEU A 13 54.49 13.94 -5.52
N SER A 14 54.54 14.12 -4.20
CA SER A 14 53.36 14.28 -3.36
C SER A 14 52.82 15.70 -3.52
N GLY A 15 51.90 15.88 -4.45
CA GLY A 15 50.98 17.02 -4.45
C GLY A 15 49.81 16.72 -3.53
N SER A 16 49.97 16.97 -2.22
CA SER A 16 48.85 16.96 -1.28
C SER A 16 48.00 18.20 -1.55
N ALA A 17 46.93 18.05 -2.34
CA ALA A 17 45.84 19.02 -2.30
C ALA A 17 45.22 18.94 -0.91
N SER A 18 45.53 19.92 -0.05
CA SER A 18 44.78 20.15 1.17
C SER A 18 43.35 20.49 0.76
N LEU A 19 42.44 19.52 0.79
CA LEU A 19 41.01 19.78 0.81
C LEU A 19 40.78 20.70 2.01
N ALA A 20 40.44 21.96 1.76
CA ALA A 20 39.98 22.85 2.80
C ALA A 20 38.72 22.23 3.41
N LEU A 21 38.82 21.77 4.67
CA LEU A 21 37.66 21.31 5.43
C LEU A 21 36.71 22.51 5.58
N ALA A 22 35.47 22.34 5.13
CA ALA A 22 34.44 23.36 5.14
C ALA A 22 33.39 23.06 6.21
N ALA A 23 32.70 24.11 6.65
CA ALA A 23 31.57 23.98 7.57
C ALA A 23 30.49 23.02 6.99
N PRO A 24 29.67 22.39 7.84
CA PRO A 24 28.68 21.41 7.40
C PRO A 24 27.69 21.96 6.38
N GLY A 25 27.09 21.11 5.56
CA GLY A 25 25.94 21.50 4.74
C GLY A 25 24.80 22.06 5.58
N LYS A 26 23.99 22.95 5.00
CA LYS A 26 22.89 23.60 5.75
C LYS A 26 21.79 22.57 6.07
N PRO A 27 21.46 22.34 7.36
CA PRO A 27 20.37 21.44 7.72
C PRO A 27 18.99 22.08 7.46
N ALA A 28 17.94 21.27 7.36
CA ALA A 28 16.55 21.69 7.25
C ALA A 28 15.65 20.89 8.21
N ILE A 29 14.65 21.54 8.80
CA ILE A 29 13.60 20.86 9.57
C ILE A 29 12.65 20.18 8.58
N ALA A 30 12.99 18.94 8.26
CA ALA A 30 12.31 18.07 7.29
C ALA A 30 10.85 17.80 7.67
N TRP A 31 10.55 17.59 8.96
CA TRP A 31 9.19 17.31 9.39
C TRP A 31 8.91 17.76 10.83
N MET A 32 7.73 18.36 11.01
CA MET A 32 7.04 18.62 12.28
C MET A 32 5.56 18.94 11.95
N PRO A 33 4.60 18.72 12.87
CA PRO A 33 3.20 19.11 12.65
C PRO A 33 3.05 20.63 12.46
N ALA A 34 2.05 21.05 11.68
CA ALA A 34 1.78 22.47 11.43
C ALA A 34 1.13 23.17 12.65
N GLU A 35 0.34 22.43 13.42
CA GLU A 35 -0.32 22.86 14.66
C GLU A 35 -0.24 21.71 15.68
N HIS A 36 -0.19 22.03 16.98
CA HIS A 36 -0.04 21.02 18.03
C HIS A 36 -0.81 21.40 19.30
N THR A 37 -1.28 20.44 20.09
CA THR A 37 -1.95 20.71 21.37
C THR A 37 -1.00 20.50 22.54
N ALA A 38 -0.98 21.45 23.47
CA ALA A 38 -0.16 21.41 24.67
C ALA A 38 -0.47 20.16 25.51
N GLY A 39 0.57 19.48 26.00
CA GLY A 39 0.44 18.26 26.82
C GLY A 39 0.83 16.96 26.10
N SER A 40 1.17 17.02 24.80
CA SER A 40 1.73 15.90 24.04
C SER A 40 3.09 16.26 23.43
N SER A 41 3.94 15.26 23.17
CA SER A 41 5.28 15.48 22.63
C SER A 41 5.29 15.61 21.11
N ILE A 42 6.22 16.41 20.58
CA ILE A 42 6.47 16.63 19.15
C ILE A 42 7.81 16.00 18.79
N ASN A 43 7.84 15.10 17.82
CA ASN A 43 9.10 14.60 17.26
C ASN A 43 9.51 15.48 16.07
N VAL A 44 10.53 16.30 16.24
CA VAL A 44 11.06 17.20 15.21
C VAL A 44 12.15 16.45 14.45
N HIS A 45 11.94 16.22 13.16
CA HIS A 45 12.92 15.59 12.28
C HIS A 45 13.64 16.63 11.45
N TRP A 46 14.95 16.46 11.29
CA TRP A 46 15.77 17.29 10.42
C TRP A 46 16.69 16.44 9.56
N ASP A 47 17.03 16.97 8.39
CA ASP A 47 17.99 16.37 7.47
C ASP A 47 18.93 17.41 6.85
N MET A 48 20.01 16.92 6.25
CA MET A 48 20.96 17.68 5.44
C MET A 48 21.31 16.79 4.24
N TRP A 49 20.97 17.22 3.02
CA TRP A 49 21.06 16.38 1.82
C TRP A 49 22.38 16.49 1.06
N TRP A 50 23.08 17.62 1.16
CA TRP A 50 24.37 17.83 0.50
C TRP A 50 25.24 18.81 1.31
N GLY A 51 26.56 18.62 1.26
CA GLY A 51 27.54 19.45 1.95
C GLY A 51 28.58 18.61 2.69
N GLU A 52 29.45 19.28 3.45
CA GLU A 52 30.30 18.57 4.41
C GLU A 52 29.44 18.04 5.57
N ASN A 53 29.85 16.94 6.17
CA ASN A 53 29.11 16.35 7.28
C ASN A 53 29.37 17.10 8.59
N GLY A 54 28.33 17.19 9.41
CA GLY A 54 28.43 17.55 10.82
C GLY A 54 28.81 16.35 11.69
N THR A 55 29.45 16.62 12.82
CA THR A 55 29.75 15.66 13.89
C THR A 55 28.81 15.81 15.08
N GLU A 56 28.09 16.93 15.19
CA GLU A 56 27.10 17.18 16.23
C GLU A 56 26.01 18.13 15.74
N TRP A 57 24.85 18.06 16.37
CA TRP A 57 23.73 18.94 16.08
C TRP A 57 23.00 19.38 17.34
N VAL A 58 22.35 20.54 17.25
CA VAL A 58 21.56 21.15 18.31
C VAL A 58 20.24 21.63 17.73
N LEU A 59 19.12 21.29 18.36
CA LEU A 59 17.82 21.92 18.09
C LEU A 59 17.58 23.01 19.13
N ASN A 60 17.35 24.22 18.64
CA ASN A 60 16.95 25.37 19.44
C ASN A 60 15.45 25.63 19.28
N SER A 61 14.82 26.04 20.37
CA SER A 61 13.49 26.63 20.43
C SER A 61 13.59 28.01 21.05
N ASN A 62 13.15 29.05 20.34
CA ASN A 62 13.28 30.46 20.75
C ASN A 62 14.72 30.80 21.20
N ASN A 63 15.70 30.37 20.40
CA ASN A 63 17.15 30.51 20.66
C ASN A 63 17.69 29.77 21.90
N THR A 64 16.89 28.90 22.52
CA THR A 64 17.32 28.06 23.64
C THR A 64 17.45 26.62 23.19
N GLN A 65 18.59 25.99 23.47
CA GLN A 65 18.80 24.58 23.18
C GLN A 65 17.79 23.71 23.93
N VAL A 66 17.02 22.92 23.19
CA VAL A 66 16.04 21.97 23.73
C VAL A 66 16.52 20.53 23.60
N CYS A 67 17.40 20.24 22.64
CA CYS A 67 18.08 18.95 22.53
C CYS A 67 19.29 19.02 21.61
N SER A 68 20.12 17.99 21.66
CA SER A 68 21.32 17.85 20.84
C SER A 68 21.70 16.37 20.66
N GLY A 69 22.59 16.07 19.73
CA GLY A 69 23.14 14.74 19.54
C GLY A 69 24.46 14.75 18.77
N SER A 70 25.22 13.67 18.89
CA SER A 70 26.43 13.44 18.09
C SER A 70 26.12 12.58 16.86
N LEU A 71 26.86 12.80 15.78
CA LEU A 71 26.74 12.09 14.52
C LEU A 71 28.08 11.37 14.23
N VAL A 72 28.00 10.15 13.71
CA VAL A 72 29.19 9.44 13.25
C VAL A 72 29.66 10.10 11.95
N ALA A 73 30.91 10.55 11.93
CA ALA A 73 31.52 11.14 10.74
C ALA A 73 31.49 10.14 9.58
N ASN A 74 30.71 10.43 8.54
CA ASN A 74 30.66 9.64 7.32
C ASN A 74 31.66 10.23 6.30
N PRO A 75 32.62 9.46 5.78
CA PRO A 75 33.62 9.96 4.82
C PRO A 75 33.05 10.24 3.42
N SER A 76 31.82 9.80 3.13
CA SER A 76 31.07 10.20 1.94
C SER A 76 30.25 11.46 2.26
N LYS A 77 30.18 12.44 1.34
CA LYS A 77 29.29 13.62 1.42
C LYS A 77 27.80 13.25 1.27
N ALA A 78 27.37 12.22 2.00
CA ALA A 78 26.04 11.65 1.98
C ALA A 78 25.10 12.42 2.91
N ALA A 79 23.79 12.21 2.73
CA ALA A 79 22.78 12.86 3.55
C ALA A 79 22.89 12.45 5.04
N GLN A 80 22.71 13.41 5.94
CA GLN A 80 22.62 13.20 7.39
C GLN A 80 21.21 13.53 7.87
N LYS A 81 20.73 12.81 8.90
CA LYS A 81 19.42 13.06 9.51
C LYS A 81 19.43 12.67 10.98
N ALA A 82 18.63 13.37 11.77
CA ALA A 82 18.32 12.98 13.13
C ALA A 82 16.93 13.52 13.53
N SER A 83 16.47 13.17 14.73
CA SER A 83 15.22 13.67 15.26
C SER A 83 15.30 13.92 16.76
N CYS A 84 14.35 14.70 17.26
CA CYS A 84 14.27 15.07 18.67
C CYS A 84 12.83 15.18 19.14
N ILE A 85 12.54 14.60 20.30
CA ILE A 85 11.24 14.75 20.96
C ILE A 85 11.28 15.96 21.90
N ILE A 86 10.40 16.92 21.68
CA ILE A 86 10.18 18.09 22.55
C ILE A 86 8.76 18.09 23.11
N SER A 87 8.55 18.68 24.29
CA SER A 87 7.21 18.80 24.92
C SER A 87 6.88 20.26 25.22
N PRO A 88 6.56 21.08 24.21
CA PRO A 88 6.30 22.50 24.40
C PRO A 88 4.95 22.74 25.11
N THR A 89 4.88 23.80 25.92
CA THR A 89 3.63 24.30 26.48
C THR A 89 2.83 25.08 25.43
N ALA A 90 1.62 25.54 25.75
CA ALA A 90 0.88 26.41 24.85
C ALA A 90 1.68 27.70 24.55
N GLY A 91 1.81 28.07 23.27
CA GLY A 91 2.63 29.19 22.83
C GLY A 91 3.09 29.06 21.38
N SER A 92 3.81 30.08 20.90
CA SER A 92 4.46 30.08 19.58
C SER A 92 5.96 29.88 19.75
N TYR A 93 6.54 28.98 18.97
CA TYR A 93 7.95 28.61 19.06
C TYR A 93 8.64 28.69 17.70
N ASP A 94 9.80 29.35 17.68
CA ASP A 94 10.70 29.40 16.54
C ASP A 94 11.77 28.31 16.70
N LEU A 95 11.73 27.30 15.83
CA LEU A 95 12.65 26.16 15.86
C LEU A 95 13.75 26.32 14.81
N GLN A 96 14.99 25.99 15.21
CA GLN A 96 16.16 25.95 14.32
C GLN A 96 17.10 24.81 14.69
N VAL A 97 17.69 24.18 13.69
CA VAL A 97 18.75 23.19 13.87
C VAL A 97 20.10 23.81 13.52
N ILE A 98 21.07 23.64 14.40
CA ILE A 98 22.48 23.96 14.17
C ILE A 98 23.22 22.64 13.98
N LEU A 99 23.94 22.51 12.88
CA LEU A 99 24.82 21.37 12.58
C LEU A 99 26.27 21.87 12.63
N SER A 100 27.12 21.21 13.41
CA SER A 100 28.51 21.63 13.65
C SER A 100 29.50 20.53 13.31
N ASN A 101 30.71 20.93 12.91
CA ASN A 101 31.92 20.12 12.89
C ASN A 101 33.12 20.93 13.41
N ASP A 102 34.32 20.35 13.40
CA ASP A 102 35.55 20.99 13.88
C ASP A 102 35.94 22.29 13.13
N THR A 103 35.30 22.57 11.99
CA THR A 103 35.59 23.75 11.16
C THR A 103 34.52 24.84 11.22
N GLY A 104 33.36 24.57 11.81
CA GLY A 104 32.30 25.56 12.00
C GLY A 104 30.91 24.94 12.07
N SER A 105 29.90 25.82 12.03
CA SER A 105 28.49 25.43 12.15
C SER A 105 27.65 26.08 11.07
N THR A 106 26.59 25.40 10.65
CA THR A 106 25.52 25.96 9.81
C THR A 106 24.16 25.80 10.49
N THR A 107 23.27 26.75 10.21
CA THR A 107 21.95 26.82 10.87
C THR A 107 20.84 26.72 9.83
N SER A 108 19.79 25.98 10.16
CA SER A 108 18.59 25.88 9.34
C SER A 108 17.82 27.20 9.26
N ASP A 109 16.91 27.31 8.30
CA ASP A 109 15.87 28.33 8.35
C ASP A 109 14.98 28.11 9.59
N VAL A 110 14.38 29.20 10.09
CA VAL A 110 13.44 29.16 11.21
C VAL A 110 12.15 28.49 10.77
N LYS A 111 11.68 27.49 11.53
CA LYS A 111 10.35 26.91 11.36
C LYS A 111 9.50 27.22 12.59
N ARG A 112 8.38 27.91 12.38
CA ARG A 112 7.48 28.33 13.46
C ARG A 112 6.39 27.28 13.70
N ILE A 113 6.10 27.00 14.96
CA ILE A 113 4.99 26.15 15.38
C ILE A 113 4.11 26.85 16.41
N ALA A 114 2.79 26.74 16.25
CA ALA A 114 1.82 27.19 17.22
C ALA A 114 1.31 25.99 18.03
N VAL A 115 1.40 26.09 19.36
CA VAL A 115 0.92 25.10 20.31
C VAL A 115 -0.29 25.66 21.04
N THR A 116 -1.46 25.05 20.85
CA THR A 116 -2.73 25.50 21.45
C THR A 116 -2.89 24.90 22.85
N GLY A 117 -3.39 25.69 23.80
CA GLY A 117 -3.70 25.19 25.15
C GLY A 117 -4.97 24.35 25.14
N SER A 118 -4.99 23.26 25.91
CA SER A 118 -6.21 22.50 26.20
C SER A 118 -7.21 23.40 26.92
N ILE A 119 -8.19 23.94 26.21
CA ILE A 119 -9.41 24.46 26.84
C ILE A 119 -10.22 23.27 27.33
N ASN A 120 -10.32 23.12 28.64
CA ASN A 120 -11.34 22.31 29.27
C ASN A 120 -12.56 23.23 29.43
N PRO A 121 -13.64 23.11 28.64
CA PRO A 121 -14.80 23.95 28.86
C PRO A 121 -15.54 23.41 30.09
N THR A 122 -15.44 24.14 31.20
CA THR A 122 -16.48 24.09 32.23
C THR A 122 -17.84 24.47 31.60
N PRO A 123 -18.96 23.83 31.98
CA PRO A 123 -20.26 24.19 31.45
C PRO A 123 -20.58 25.66 31.80
N ASP A 124 -20.78 26.49 30.80
CA ASP A 124 -21.35 27.83 30.97
C ASP A 124 -22.85 27.68 31.33
N PRO A 125 -23.43 28.54 32.19
CA PRO A 125 -24.85 28.46 32.52
C PRO A 125 -25.70 28.76 31.29
N ASP A 126 -26.80 28.02 31.21
CA ASP A 126 -27.88 28.12 30.23
C ASP A 126 -28.20 29.59 29.82
N PRO A 127 -28.16 29.96 28.53
CA PRO A 127 -28.60 31.28 28.11
C PRO A 127 -30.12 31.39 28.26
N THR A 128 -30.56 32.41 28.99
CA THR A 128 -31.96 32.80 29.10
C THR A 128 -32.59 33.02 27.71
N PRO A 129 -33.89 32.71 27.52
CA PRO A 129 -34.57 32.93 26.24
C PRO A 129 -34.55 34.41 25.84
N ASP A 130 -34.07 34.71 24.63
CA ASP A 130 -34.15 36.04 24.02
C ASP A 130 -35.61 36.31 23.56
N PRO A 131 -36.12 37.55 23.60
CA PRO A 131 -37.49 37.87 23.22
C PRO A 131 -37.72 37.75 21.71
N ASP A 132 -38.97 37.45 21.36
CA ASP A 132 -39.51 37.38 20.00
C ASP A 132 -39.05 38.54 19.09
N PRO A 133 -38.63 38.27 17.83
CA PRO A 133 -38.30 39.31 16.88
C PRO A 133 -39.57 40.07 16.46
N THR A 134 -39.51 41.40 16.57
CA THR A 134 -40.52 42.31 15.98
C THR A 134 -40.50 42.24 14.45
N PRO A 135 -41.65 42.43 13.76
CA PRO A 135 -41.72 42.41 12.30
C PRO A 135 -40.94 43.58 11.67
N ASP A 136 -40.14 43.28 10.65
CA ASP A 136 -39.45 44.25 9.80
C ASP A 136 -40.46 45.04 8.93
N PRO A 137 -40.24 46.34 8.62
CA PRO A 137 -41.16 47.11 7.82
C PRO A 137 -41.03 46.82 6.31
N ASP A 138 -42.18 46.90 5.64
CA ASP A 138 -42.42 46.72 4.20
C ASP A 138 -41.40 47.45 3.31
N PRO A 139 -40.90 46.83 2.22
CA PRO A 139 -40.08 47.53 1.25
C PRO A 139 -40.91 48.53 0.44
N THR A 140 -40.40 49.76 0.37
CA THR A 140 -40.97 50.85 -0.44
C THR A 140 -40.90 50.54 -1.95
N PRO A 141 -41.90 50.96 -2.76
CA PRO A 141 -41.86 50.77 -4.21
C PRO A 141 -40.77 51.60 -4.89
N ASP A 142 -40.05 50.97 -5.83
CA ASP A 142 -39.08 51.59 -6.73
C ASP A 142 -39.79 52.56 -7.71
N PRO A 143 -39.20 53.69 -8.14
CA PRO A 143 -39.84 54.62 -9.07
C PRO A 143 -39.80 54.11 -10.52
N ASP A 144 -40.90 54.39 -11.22
CA ASP A 144 -41.19 54.10 -12.63
C ASP A 144 -40.06 54.51 -13.60
N PRO A 145 -39.65 53.66 -14.56
CA PRO A 145 -38.77 54.06 -15.65
C PRO A 145 -39.54 54.91 -16.68
N THR A 146 -38.98 56.09 -16.99
CA THR A 146 -39.48 57.00 -18.02
C THR A 146 -39.44 56.38 -19.43
N PRO A 147 -40.39 56.71 -20.34
CA PRO A 147 -40.41 56.18 -21.71
C PRO A 147 -39.34 56.86 -22.59
N ASP A 148 -38.53 56.07 -23.29
CA ASP A 148 -37.66 56.53 -24.37
C ASP A 148 -38.45 56.51 -25.71
N PRO A 149 -38.23 57.46 -26.64
CA PRO A 149 -39.11 57.66 -27.78
C PRO A 149 -38.81 56.73 -28.95
N ASP A 150 -39.89 56.45 -29.68
CA ASP A 150 -40.03 55.63 -30.89
C ASP A 150 -38.96 55.92 -31.97
N PRO A 151 -38.24 54.90 -32.49
CA PRO A 151 -37.47 55.05 -33.72
C PRO A 151 -38.37 54.81 -34.94
N THR A 152 -38.47 55.86 -35.76
CA THR A 152 -39.12 55.86 -37.08
C THR A 152 -38.53 54.83 -38.06
N PRO A 153 -39.32 54.25 -38.98
CA PRO A 153 -38.83 53.31 -39.98
C PRO A 153 -38.15 54.04 -41.15
N ASP A 154 -36.96 53.55 -41.56
CA ASP A 154 -36.29 53.95 -42.80
C ASP A 154 -35.87 52.68 -43.57
N PRO A 155 -35.58 52.76 -44.88
CA PRO A 155 -36.30 52.02 -45.90
C PRO A 155 -35.50 50.85 -46.45
N ASP A 156 -36.23 49.99 -47.15
CA ASP A 156 -35.77 48.80 -47.85
C ASP A 156 -34.58 49.07 -48.78
N PRO A 157 -33.42 48.39 -48.62
CA PRO A 157 -32.35 48.46 -49.60
C PRO A 157 -32.59 47.44 -50.73
N THR A 158 -32.58 47.97 -51.95
CA THR A 158 -32.62 47.28 -53.25
C THR A 158 -31.49 46.23 -53.41
N PRO A 159 -31.69 45.18 -54.22
CA PRO A 159 -30.68 44.16 -54.47
C PRO A 159 -29.60 44.67 -55.43
N ASP A 160 -28.34 44.64 -54.99
CA ASP A 160 -27.16 44.90 -55.83
C ASP A 160 -26.56 43.55 -56.32
N PRO A 161 -25.91 43.52 -57.49
CA PRO A 161 -25.71 42.34 -58.32
C PRO A 161 -24.57 41.44 -57.84
N ASP A 162 -24.69 40.19 -58.29
CA ASP A 162 -23.74 39.09 -58.15
C ASP A 162 -22.28 39.53 -58.43
N PRO A 163 -21.33 39.37 -57.48
CA PRO A 163 -19.93 39.55 -57.79
C PRO A 163 -19.43 38.37 -58.61
N THR A 164 -18.94 38.67 -59.80
CA THR A 164 -18.12 37.78 -60.63
C THR A 164 -16.93 37.22 -59.84
N PRO A 165 -16.48 35.97 -60.09
CA PRO A 165 -15.31 35.40 -59.43
C PRO A 165 -14.05 36.20 -59.81
N ASP A 166 -13.40 36.82 -58.83
CA ASP A 166 -12.03 37.31 -58.99
C ASP A 166 -11.08 36.10 -58.97
N PRO A 167 -10.02 36.07 -59.81
CA PRO A 167 -9.16 34.92 -59.96
C PRO A 167 -8.29 34.75 -58.71
N ASP A 168 -8.05 33.48 -58.39
CA ASP A 168 -7.18 32.98 -57.32
C ASP A 168 -5.94 33.87 -57.12
N PRO A 169 -5.73 34.48 -55.93
CA PRO A 169 -4.51 35.20 -55.67
C PRO A 169 -3.35 34.20 -55.64
N THR A 170 -2.47 34.30 -56.65
CA THR A 170 -1.15 33.69 -56.62
C THR A 170 -0.43 34.08 -55.31
N PRO A 171 0.22 33.13 -54.60
CA PRO A 171 0.86 33.42 -53.31
C PRO A 171 1.88 34.55 -53.43
N ASP A 172 1.76 35.54 -52.54
CA ASP A 172 2.80 36.52 -52.26
C ASP A 172 4.07 35.78 -51.78
N PRO A 173 5.21 35.87 -52.48
CA PRO A 173 6.38 35.07 -52.19
C PRO A 173 7.10 35.42 -50.88
N ASP A 174 6.62 36.37 -50.08
CA ASP A 174 7.25 36.79 -48.81
C ASP A 174 6.44 36.47 -47.54
N VAL A 175 5.27 35.82 -47.64
CA VAL A 175 4.53 35.37 -46.44
C VAL A 175 5.11 34.04 -45.96
N ALA A 176 5.76 34.03 -44.80
CA ALA A 176 6.24 32.81 -44.18
C ALA A 176 5.08 31.93 -43.71
N ALA A 177 5.17 30.62 -43.94
CA ALA A 177 4.24 29.62 -43.41
C ALA A 177 4.12 29.76 -41.87
N PRO A 178 2.97 29.39 -41.28
CA PRO A 178 2.75 29.54 -39.85
C PRO A 178 3.78 28.78 -39.01
N ALA A 179 4.06 29.27 -37.80
CA ALA A 179 4.87 28.51 -36.85
C ALA A 179 4.14 27.25 -36.39
N LYS A 180 4.92 26.24 -35.95
CA LYS A 180 4.40 24.92 -35.62
C LYS A 180 3.47 24.99 -34.40
N PRO A 181 2.18 24.63 -34.52
CA PRO A 181 1.29 24.52 -33.37
C PRO A 181 1.63 23.27 -32.54
N VAL A 182 1.20 23.25 -31.29
CA VAL A 182 1.32 22.12 -30.38
C VAL A 182 -0.05 21.79 -29.80
N ILE A 183 -0.50 20.55 -29.93
CA ILE A 183 -1.66 20.07 -29.20
C ILE A 183 -1.32 20.09 -27.71
N GLY A 184 -2.14 20.78 -26.94
CA GLY A 184 -2.00 20.91 -25.50
C GLY A 184 -2.06 19.56 -24.78
N TRP A 185 -1.97 19.61 -23.45
CA TRP A 185 -2.08 18.39 -22.66
C TRP A 185 -3.45 17.73 -22.91
N LEU A 186 -3.40 16.45 -23.26
CA LEU A 186 -4.53 15.61 -23.67
C LEU A 186 -4.08 14.18 -23.40
N ASP A 187 -4.84 13.44 -22.61
CA ASP A 187 -4.49 12.07 -22.24
C ASP A 187 -4.49 11.15 -23.46
N ALA A 188 -3.52 10.23 -23.50
CA ALA A 188 -3.45 9.20 -24.52
C ALA A 188 -4.58 8.16 -24.38
N SER A 189 -5.31 8.15 -23.27
CA SER A 189 -6.53 7.36 -23.07
C SER A 189 -7.72 8.28 -22.83
N GLN A 190 -8.80 8.06 -23.57
CA GLN A 190 -10.03 8.86 -23.50
C GLN A 190 -11.23 7.92 -23.32
N LYS A 191 -12.27 8.39 -22.63
CA LYS A 191 -13.56 7.67 -22.56
C LYS A 191 -14.34 7.90 -23.86
N VAL A 192 -15.17 6.93 -24.28
CA VAL A 192 -16.13 7.13 -25.37
C VAL A 192 -16.99 8.36 -25.09
N GLY A 193 -17.13 9.23 -26.09
CA GLY A 193 -17.89 10.47 -25.99
C GLY A 193 -17.09 11.71 -26.34
N ASN A 194 -17.50 12.85 -25.78
CA ASN A 194 -16.96 14.17 -26.09
C ASN A 194 -15.59 14.39 -25.44
N VAL A 195 -14.57 14.65 -26.26
CA VAL A 195 -13.19 14.95 -25.85
C VAL A 195 -12.81 16.36 -26.31
N GLU A 196 -12.41 17.23 -25.38
CA GLU A 196 -11.93 18.59 -25.68
C GLU A 196 -10.43 18.56 -26.02
N VAL A 197 -10.09 18.92 -27.25
CA VAL A 197 -8.71 19.06 -27.74
C VAL A 197 -8.35 20.53 -27.79
N LYS A 198 -7.33 20.93 -27.03
CA LYS A 198 -6.77 22.29 -27.04
C LYS A 198 -5.44 22.31 -27.77
N TRP A 199 -5.06 23.45 -28.32
CA TRP A 199 -3.73 23.64 -28.92
C TRP A 199 -3.26 25.08 -28.73
N ASP A 200 -1.93 25.23 -28.72
CA ASP A 200 -1.24 26.52 -28.56
C ASP A 200 -0.13 26.66 -29.60
N MET A 201 0.14 27.89 -30.01
CA MET A 201 1.31 28.31 -30.78
C MET A 201 1.88 29.55 -30.09
N TRP A 202 3.07 29.44 -29.49
CA TRP A 202 3.56 30.45 -28.54
C TRP A 202 4.18 31.69 -29.20
N TRP A 203 4.83 31.54 -30.35
CA TRP A 203 5.45 32.64 -31.09
C TRP A 203 5.74 32.22 -32.54
N GLY A 204 5.94 33.20 -33.43
CA GLY A 204 6.28 32.99 -34.83
C GLY A 204 5.13 33.35 -35.78
N SER A 205 5.28 33.08 -37.08
CA SER A 205 4.31 33.46 -38.10
C SER A 205 2.91 32.93 -37.77
N ASN A 206 1.92 33.82 -37.71
CA ASN A 206 0.54 33.44 -37.38
C ASN A 206 -0.18 32.75 -38.55
N GLY A 207 -1.10 31.85 -38.19
CA GLY A 207 -2.13 31.32 -39.08
C GLY A 207 -3.33 32.25 -39.19
N THR A 208 -4.07 32.16 -40.30
CA THR A 208 -5.40 32.78 -40.49
C THR A 208 -6.54 31.77 -40.38
N ARG A 209 -6.24 30.47 -40.44
CA ARG A 209 -7.17 29.35 -40.19
C ARG A 209 -6.45 28.24 -39.44
N TRP A 210 -7.18 27.49 -38.63
CA TRP A 210 -6.71 26.23 -38.06
C TRP A 210 -7.68 25.09 -38.33
N THR A 211 -7.15 23.87 -38.38
CA THR A 211 -7.93 22.63 -38.45
C THR A 211 -7.41 21.63 -37.43
N LEU A 212 -8.31 20.80 -36.91
CA LEU A 212 -7.97 19.57 -36.21
C LEU A 212 -8.38 18.41 -37.09
N GLU A 213 -7.42 17.53 -37.38
CA GLU A 213 -7.64 16.29 -38.10
C GLU A 213 -7.60 15.10 -37.15
N SER A 214 -8.44 14.11 -37.42
CA SER A 214 -8.42 12.78 -36.81
C SER A 214 -8.26 11.73 -37.89
N ASN A 215 -7.22 10.89 -37.80
CA ASN A 215 -6.85 9.89 -38.80
C ASN A 215 -6.77 10.48 -40.23
N GLY A 216 -6.29 11.72 -40.35
CA GLY A 216 -6.16 12.46 -41.60
C GLY A 216 -7.46 13.04 -42.18
N SER A 217 -8.57 13.00 -41.43
CA SER A 217 -9.83 13.66 -41.80
C SER A 217 -10.09 14.86 -40.89
N GLU A 218 -10.46 16.00 -41.46
CA GLU A 218 -10.83 17.19 -40.70
C GLU A 218 -12.05 16.90 -39.82
N VAL A 219 -11.92 17.11 -38.50
CA VAL A 219 -12.99 16.95 -37.52
C VAL A 219 -13.45 18.29 -36.93
N CYS A 220 -12.59 19.32 -36.97
CA CYS A 220 -12.92 20.67 -36.57
C CYS A 220 -12.08 21.71 -37.32
N GLU A 221 -12.59 22.95 -37.38
CA GLU A 221 -11.87 24.10 -37.92
C GLU A 221 -12.19 25.39 -37.15
N GLY A 222 -11.39 26.43 -37.38
CA GLY A 222 -11.73 27.79 -36.97
C GLY A 222 -10.88 28.84 -37.67
N THR A 223 -11.44 30.06 -37.77
CA THR A 223 -10.72 31.22 -38.30
C THR A 223 -9.90 31.90 -37.21
N LEU A 224 -8.71 32.39 -37.56
CA LEU A 224 -7.84 33.13 -36.67
C LEU A 224 -7.60 34.53 -37.23
N THR A 225 -7.57 35.53 -36.34
CA THR A 225 -7.09 36.86 -36.70
C THR A 225 -5.57 36.86 -36.58
N ALA A 226 -4.87 37.10 -37.68
CA ALA A 226 -3.41 37.25 -37.66
C ALA A 226 -3.03 38.48 -36.83
N ASN A 227 -2.12 38.32 -35.87
CA ASN A 227 -1.69 39.37 -34.95
C ASN A 227 -0.15 39.47 -34.90
N GLY A 228 0.47 39.36 -36.08
CA GLY A 228 1.92 39.38 -36.25
C GLY A 228 2.59 38.07 -35.81
N SER A 229 3.46 38.16 -34.79
CA SER A 229 4.23 37.03 -34.24
C SER A 229 3.78 36.58 -32.84
N SER A 230 2.60 37.02 -32.42
CA SER A 230 2.03 36.78 -31.09
C SER A 230 1.47 35.37 -30.93
N ALA A 231 1.25 34.92 -29.70
CA ALA A 231 0.69 33.59 -29.44
C ALA A 231 -0.73 33.43 -30.00
N GLN A 232 -1.04 32.25 -30.51
CA GLN A 232 -2.37 31.83 -30.96
C GLN A 232 -2.77 30.53 -30.25
N ASN A 233 -4.05 30.31 -30.02
CA ASN A 233 -4.57 29.08 -29.44
C ASN A 233 -5.97 28.80 -29.99
N GLY A 234 -6.44 27.57 -29.78
CA GLY A 234 -7.77 27.14 -30.14
C GLY A 234 -8.17 25.88 -29.40
N LYS A 235 -9.45 25.55 -29.48
CA LYS A 235 -9.99 24.33 -28.88
C LYS A 235 -11.18 23.80 -29.66
N CYS A 236 -11.36 22.48 -29.67
CA CYS A 236 -12.55 21.83 -30.20
C CYS A 236 -12.95 20.63 -29.35
N THR A 237 -14.25 20.36 -29.24
CA THR A 237 -14.77 19.13 -28.66
C THR A 237 -15.17 18.16 -29.76
N VAL A 238 -14.54 16.99 -29.80
CA VAL A 238 -14.82 15.93 -30.78
C VAL A 238 -15.47 14.75 -30.08
N ASN A 239 -16.54 14.20 -30.64
CA ASN A 239 -17.17 12.99 -30.11
C ASN A 239 -16.51 11.76 -30.73
N PHE A 240 -15.82 10.96 -29.91
CA PHE A 240 -15.14 9.74 -30.35
C PHE A 240 -15.88 8.48 -29.92
N SER A 241 -16.01 7.53 -30.85
CA SER A 241 -16.34 6.13 -30.56
C SER A 241 -15.10 5.36 -30.11
N ALA A 242 -15.26 4.14 -29.59
CA ALA A 242 -14.15 3.31 -29.19
C ALA A 242 -13.17 3.04 -30.35
N GLY A 243 -11.86 3.18 -30.13
CA GLY A 243 -10.83 2.98 -31.13
C GLY A 243 -9.57 3.83 -30.91
N THR A 244 -8.54 3.64 -31.73
CA THR A 244 -7.32 4.45 -31.73
C THR A 244 -7.42 5.55 -32.79
N TYR A 245 -7.09 6.78 -32.41
CA TYR A 245 -7.14 7.95 -33.29
C TYR A 245 -5.82 8.69 -33.25
N GLU A 246 -5.33 9.12 -34.41
CA GLU A 246 -4.19 10.01 -34.56
C GLU A 246 -4.70 11.43 -34.79
N LEU A 247 -4.36 12.34 -33.90
CA LEU A 247 -4.76 13.74 -33.95
C LEU A 247 -3.61 14.62 -34.44
N GLN A 248 -3.93 15.60 -35.27
CA GLN A 248 -2.97 16.61 -35.72
C GLN A 248 -3.66 17.95 -35.94
N VAL A 249 -3.06 19.04 -35.47
CA VAL A 249 -3.56 20.40 -35.71
C VAL A 249 -2.74 21.06 -36.80
N PHE A 250 -3.40 21.73 -37.74
CA PHE A 250 -2.73 22.53 -38.77
C PHE A 250 -3.08 24.00 -38.61
N LEU A 251 -2.08 24.86 -38.77
CA LEU A 251 -2.25 26.30 -38.98
C LEU A 251 -1.97 26.63 -40.43
N THR A 252 -2.85 27.42 -41.06
CA THR A 252 -2.72 27.80 -42.47
C THR A 252 -2.79 29.32 -42.63
N ASN A 253 -1.92 29.88 -43.47
CA ASN A 253 -1.99 31.26 -43.97
C ASN A 253 -1.61 31.29 -45.47
N ALA A 254 -1.47 32.47 -46.08
CA ALA A 254 -1.09 32.62 -47.49
C ALA A 254 0.31 32.04 -47.82
N GLY A 255 1.19 31.90 -46.82
CA GLY A 255 2.52 31.31 -46.92
C GLY A 255 2.58 29.79 -46.85
N GLY A 256 1.46 29.13 -46.53
CA GLY A 256 1.35 27.67 -46.47
C GLY A 256 0.68 27.16 -45.21
N SER A 257 0.80 25.85 -44.98
CA SER A 257 0.22 25.15 -43.83
C SER A 257 1.30 24.43 -43.04
N THR A 258 1.23 24.51 -41.71
CA THR A 258 2.17 23.88 -40.79
C THR A 258 1.40 23.03 -39.77
N GLY A 259 1.69 21.74 -39.74
CA GLY A 259 1.10 20.77 -38.81
C GLY A 259 1.87 20.63 -37.50
N SER A 260 1.14 20.34 -36.42
CA SER A 260 1.71 19.90 -35.14
C SER A 260 2.40 18.55 -35.29
N ASP A 261 3.09 18.10 -34.24
CA ASP A 261 3.36 16.67 -34.10
C ASP A 261 2.03 15.90 -33.98
N LYS A 262 2.03 14.68 -34.50
CA LYS A 262 0.89 13.77 -34.40
C LYS A 262 0.75 13.28 -32.96
N LYS A 263 -0.47 13.22 -32.47
CA LYS A 263 -0.79 12.76 -31.12
C LYS A 263 -1.81 11.63 -31.17
N THR A 264 -1.39 10.44 -30.78
CA THR A 264 -2.26 9.27 -30.72
C THR A 264 -3.04 9.26 -29.41
N ILE A 265 -4.36 9.06 -29.51
CA ILE A 265 -5.25 8.78 -28.40
C ILE A 265 -5.94 7.43 -28.62
N ASN A 266 -6.19 6.70 -27.53
CA ASN A 266 -6.99 5.49 -27.50
C ASN A 266 -8.28 5.83 -26.77
N VAL A 267 -9.40 5.69 -27.46
CA VAL A 267 -10.73 5.91 -26.90
C VAL A 267 -11.26 4.53 -26.52
N GLY A 268 -11.29 4.22 -25.23
CA GLY A 268 -11.64 2.90 -24.74
C GLY A 268 -13.15 2.68 -24.72
N GLY A 269 -13.63 1.67 -25.45
CA GLY A 269 -14.87 0.95 -25.13
C GLY A 269 -14.46 -0.40 -24.55
N SER A 270 -14.90 -0.72 -23.33
CA SER A 270 -14.47 -1.89 -22.56
C SER A 270 -14.37 -3.15 -23.43
N SER A 271 -13.13 -3.53 -23.79
CA SER A 271 -12.70 -4.90 -24.11
C SER A 271 -11.24 -4.89 -24.56
N GLY A 272 -10.41 -5.74 -23.95
CA GLY A 272 -9.12 -6.16 -24.49
C GLY A 272 -7.91 -5.79 -23.63
N ASP A 273 -7.56 -6.70 -22.72
CA ASP A 273 -6.23 -6.98 -22.18
C ASP A 273 -5.10 -6.02 -22.60
N GLY A 274 -4.94 -5.01 -21.77
CA GLY A 274 -3.75 -4.19 -21.64
C GLY A 274 -3.92 -3.46 -20.32
N ASP A 275 -2.89 -3.45 -19.49
CA ASP A 275 -2.79 -2.62 -18.28
C ASP A 275 -2.87 -1.13 -18.66
N GLY A 276 -4.08 -0.70 -19.03
CA GLY A 276 -4.39 0.55 -19.72
C GLY A 276 -5.34 1.42 -18.92
N GLY A 277 -5.14 1.49 -17.60
CA GLY A 277 -5.58 2.62 -16.80
C GLY A 277 -4.51 3.71 -16.86
N ASN A 278 -4.70 4.74 -17.69
CA ASN A 278 -3.74 5.83 -17.83
C ASN A 278 -3.98 6.91 -16.76
N GLY A 279 -2.99 7.07 -15.88
CA GLY A 279 -2.67 8.29 -15.15
C GLY A 279 -1.19 8.24 -14.74
N GLY A 280 -0.31 8.58 -15.69
CA GLY A 280 1.12 8.84 -15.43
C GLY A 280 1.91 7.84 -14.58
N SER A 281 1.51 6.57 -14.53
CA SER A 281 2.07 5.58 -13.61
C SER A 281 3.35 4.98 -14.18
N GLY A 282 4.41 5.80 -14.19
CA GLY A 282 5.77 5.36 -14.44
C GLY A 282 6.16 4.22 -13.49
N GLY A 283 6.92 3.28 -14.03
CA GLY A 283 7.48 2.17 -13.26
C GLY A 283 7.85 1.04 -14.21
N THR A 284 9.15 0.83 -14.43
CA THR A 284 9.64 -0.43 -14.99
C THR A 284 9.15 -1.58 -14.11
N PRO A 285 8.86 -2.77 -14.69
CA PRO A 285 8.58 -3.97 -13.90
C PRO A 285 9.61 -4.11 -12.78
N LEU A 286 9.15 -4.40 -11.56
CA LEU A 286 10.05 -4.49 -10.43
C LEU A 286 10.99 -5.68 -10.67
N PRO A 287 12.32 -5.52 -10.58
CA PRO A 287 13.25 -6.60 -10.89
C PRO A 287 12.93 -7.85 -10.07
N THR A 288 12.71 -8.97 -10.75
CA THR A 288 12.44 -10.29 -10.15
C THR A 288 13.73 -11.09 -9.91
N ASP A 289 14.89 -10.47 -10.12
CA ASP A 289 16.17 -11.13 -9.94
C ASP A 289 16.47 -11.35 -8.44
N TYR A 290 16.49 -12.62 -8.05
CA TYR A 290 16.83 -13.10 -6.71
C TYR A 290 18.18 -12.59 -6.20
N SER A 291 19.12 -12.26 -7.09
CA SER A 291 20.44 -11.76 -6.73
C SER A 291 20.49 -10.24 -6.51
N ALA A 292 19.56 -9.48 -7.11
CA ALA A 292 19.54 -8.02 -7.04
C ALA A 292 18.62 -7.45 -5.94
N ALA A 293 17.60 -8.21 -5.52
CA ALA A 293 16.48 -7.70 -4.73
C ALA A 293 16.57 -7.93 -3.20
N GLY A 294 17.67 -8.46 -2.68
CA GLY A 294 17.82 -8.68 -1.22
C GLY A 294 16.84 -9.72 -0.66
N LEU A 295 16.46 -10.71 -1.47
CA LEU A 295 15.47 -11.78 -1.20
C LEU A 295 15.94 -12.86 -0.21
N ARG A 296 16.74 -12.47 0.80
CA ARG A 296 17.27 -13.35 1.85
C ARG A 296 17.78 -14.69 1.27
N LYS A 297 17.32 -15.85 1.76
CA LYS A 297 17.70 -17.20 1.26
C LYS A 297 16.70 -17.80 0.27
N HIS A 298 15.75 -17.03 -0.27
CA HIS A 298 14.75 -17.56 -1.21
C HIS A 298 15.44 -18.10 -2.48
N LYS A 299 14.98 -19.27 -2.93
CA LYS A 299 15.44 -19.90 -4.18
C LYS A 299 14.30 -19.91 -5.19
N PRO A 300 14.58 -19.77 -6.49
CA PRO A 300 13.53 -19.78 -7.50
C PRO A 300 13.00 -21.20 -7.75
N TYR A 301 11.68 -21.36 -7.84
CA TYR A 301 11.00 -22.62 -8.14
C TYR A 301 10.00 -22.50 -9.30
N THR A 302 9.74 -23.61 -9.96
CA THR A 302 8.66 -23.79 -10.94
C THR A 302 7.52 -24.56 -10.29
N ASN A 303 6.33 -23.94 -10.23
CA ASN A 303 5.11 -24.59 -9.77
C ASN A 303 4.65 -25.63 -10.82
N SER A 304 4.96 -26.89 -10.57
CA SER A 304 4.66 -28.01 -11.49
C SER A 304 3.38 -28.77 -11.16
N THR A 305 2.72 -28.43 -10.05
CA THR A 305 1.50 -29.12 -9.59
C THR A 305 0.25 -28.25 -9.68
N ASN A 306 0.39 -26.98 -10.09
CA ASN A 306 -0.65 -25.96 -10.04
C ASN A 306 -1.21 -25.75 -8.62
N SER A 307 -0.41 -26.05 -7.60
CA SER A 307 -0.82 -25.84 -6.20
C SER A 307 -0.81 -24.37 -5.85
N VAL A 308 -1.75 -23.94 -5.02
CA VAL A 308 -1.71 -22.61 -4.39
C VAL A 308 -0.47 -22.53 -3.49
N VAL A 309 0.31 -21.47 -3.69
CA VAL A 309 1.35 -20.99 -2.78
C VAL A 309 1.01 -19.53 -2.48
N GLY A 310 0.39 -19.30 -1.33
CA GLY A 310 -0.02 -17.99 -0.86
C GLY A 310 0.90 -17.43 0.22
N ALA A 311 0.99 -16.12 0.36
CA ALA A 311 1.59 -15.49 1.53
C ALA A 311 0.93 -14.14 1.84
N TYR A 312 0.83 -13.80 3.12
CA TYR A 312 0.46 -12.46 3.55
C TYR A 312 1.68 -11.54 3.52
N PHE A 313 1.50 -10.36 2.94
CA PHE A 313 2.39 -9.22 3.05
C PHE A 313 1.67 -8.11 3.81
N VAL A 314 2.29 -7.63 4.90
CA VAL A 314 1.67 -6.64 5.77
C VAL A 314 2.10 -5.21 5.46
N GLU A 315 1.13 -4.29 5.44
CA GLU A 315 1.29 -2.87 5.13
C GLU A 315 2.34 -2.21 6.03
N TRP A 316 2.33 -2.50 7.32
CA TRP A 316 3.26 -1.94 8.29
C TRP A 316 4.66 -2.59 8.24
N GLY A 317 4.86 -3.63 7.42
CA GLY A 317 6.13 -4.33 7.24
C GLY A 317 7.27 -3.43 6.78
N ILE A 318 6.94 -2.32 6.10
CA ILE A 318 7.91 -1.38 5.56
C ILE A 318 8.60 -0.50 6.62
N TYR A 319 8.10 -0.51 7.86
CA TYR A 319 8.58 0.34 8.96
C TYR A 319 9.67 -0.36 9.77
N GLY A 320 9.40 -0.68 11.04
CA GLY A 320 10.39 -1.27 11.95
C GLY A 320 10.89 -2.64 11.48
N ARG A 321 10.05 -3.41 10.78
CA ARG A 321 10.40 -4.70 10.16
C ARG A 321 11.36 -4.55 8.97
N ASP A 322 11.38 -3.36 8.36
CA ASP A 322 12.17 -3.03 7.17
C ASP A 322 12.09 -4.10 6.06
N TYR A 323 10.86 -4.55 5.81
CA TYR A 323 10.56 -5.49 4.73
C TYR A 323 9.75 -4.77 3.65
N GLN A 324 10.43 -4.41 2.57
CA GLN A 324 9.90 -3.63 1.47
C GLN A 324 9.28 -4.53 0.39
N PRO A 325 8.36 -4.04 -0.45
CA PRO A 325 7.75 -4.83 -1.53
C PRO A 325 8.76 -5.50 -2.47
N ALA A 326 9.91 -4.86 -2.71
CA ALA A 326 10.97 -5.43 -3.53
C ALA A 326 11.57 -6.73 -2.95
N GLN A 327 11.40 -6.98 -1.65
CA GLN A 327 11.86 -8.18 -0.97
C GLN A 327 10.83 -9.32 -1.00
N ILE A 328 9.64 -9.12 -1.59
CA ILE A 328 8.66 -10.19 -1.78
C ILE A 328 9.20 -11.18 -2.83
N PRO A 329 9.30 -12.48 -2.52
CA PRO A 329 9.72 -13.51 -3.49
C PRO A 329 8.58 -13.85 -4.48
N ALA A 330 8.06 -12.85 -5.19
CA ALA A 330 6.81 -12.91 -5.95
C ALA A 330 6.76 -14.05 -6.98
N SER A 331 7.89 -14.39 -7.62
CA SER A 331 7.92 -15.45 -8.64
C SER A 331 7.77 -16.88 -8.07
N ASN A 332 7.81 -17.01 -6.74
CA ASN A 332 7.50 -18.23 -6.01
C ASN A 332 6.05 -18.25 -5.48
N LEU A 333 5.32 -17.15 -5.60
CA LEU A 333 3.96 -17.05 -5.10
C LEU A 333 2.96 -17.18 -6.24
N THR A 334 1.83 -17.80 -5.94
CA THR A 334 0.62 -17.77 -6.78
C THR A 334 -0.38 -16.72 -6.29
N HIS A 335 -0.40 -16.48 -4.98
CA HIS A 335 -1.29 -15.54 -4.33
C HIS A 335 -0.48 -14.68 -3.34
N LEU A 336 -0.71 -13.37 -3.36
CA LEU A 336 -0.19 -12.42 -2.41
C LEU A 336 -1.38 -11.72 -1.75
N LEU A 337 -1.53 -11.93 -0.45
CA LEU A 337 -2.62 -11.36 0.34
C LEU A 337 -2.10 -10.10 1.04
N TYR A 338 -2.65 -8.94 0.67
CA TYR A 338 -2.24 -7.65 1.23
C TYR A 338 -2.99 -7.37 2.53
N GLY A 339 -2.28 -7.48 3.65
CA GLY A 339 -2.81 -7.25 5.00
C GLY A 339 -2.54 -5.82 5.49
N PHE A 340 -3.52 -5.01 5.87
CA PHE A 340 -4.97 -5.26 5.76
C PHE A 340 -5.70 -4.02 5.29
N VAL A 341 -6.81 -4.25 4.60
CA VAL A 341 -7.77 -3.23 4.17
C VAL A 341 -8.87 -3.12 5.24
N PRO A 342 -9.01 -1.97 5.92
CA PRO A 342 -10.01 -1.77 6.95
C PRO A 342 -11.38 -1.42 6.36
N ILE A 343 -12.41 -1.56 7.21
CA ILE A 343 -13.78 -1.14 6.93
C ILE A 343 -14.09 0.07 7.84
N CYS A 344 -14.60 1.15 7.26
CA CYS A 344 -15.06 2.32 8.02
C CYS A 344 -16.23 1.96 8.94
N GLY A 345 -16.30 2.61 10.10
CA GLY A 345 -17.32 2.33 11.12
C GLY A 345 -16.73 1.82 12.44
N PRO A 346 -17.47 1.00 13.22
CA PRO A 346 -17.05 0.55 14.55
C PRO A 346 -15.75 -0.27 14.52
N ASN A 347 -14.69 0.21 15.17
CA ASN A 347 -13.37 -0.42 15.18
C ASN A 347 -12.71 -0.32 16.58
N ASP A 348 -13.47 -0.66 17.62
CA ASP A 348 -13.01 -0.57 19.02
C ASP A 348 -11.83 -1.50 19.30
N SER A 349 -11.80 -2.68 18.66
CA SER A 349 -10.65 -3.60 18.69
C SER A 349 -9.35 -2.93 18.28
N LEU A 350 -9.37 -2.20 17.15
CA LEU A 350 -8.21 -1.45 16.67
C LEU A 350 -7.87 -0.30 17.63
N GLN A 351 -8.87 0.42 18.14
CA GLN A 351 -8.65 1.52 19.09
C GLN A 351 -7.92 1.03 20.34
N GLN A 352 -8.31 -0.13 20.87
CA GLN A 352 -7.69 -0.73 22.04
C GLN A 352 -6.28 -1.25 21.76
N ALA A 353 -6.08 -1.93 20.63
CA ALA A 353 -4.80 -2.53 20.28
C ALA A 353 -3.77 -1.49 19.79
N ASN A 354 -4.21 -0.49 19.04
CA ASN A 354 -3.37 0.50 18.38
C ASN A 354 -4.12 1.82 18.15
N ALA A 355 -4.17 2.68 19.17
CA ALA A 355 -4.83 3.98 19.09
C ALA A 355 -4.32 4.89 17.95
N ASN A 356 -3.04 4.79 17.59
CA ASN A 356 -2.48 5.54 16.46
C ASN A 356 -3.00 5.02 15.12
N GLY A 357 -3.03 3.69 14.95
CA GLY A 357 -3.65 3.04 13.80
C GLY A 357 -5.14 3.38 13.71
N TYR A 358 -5.86 3.41 14.82
CA TYR A 358 -7.26 3.85 14.84
C TYR A 358 -7.40 5.30 14.38
N SER A 359 -6.54 6.21 14.85
CA SER A 359 -6.56 7.61 14.38
C SER A 359 -6.30 7.72 12.87
N ALA A 360 -5.37 6.93 12.32
CA ALA A 360 -5.12 6.86 10.89
C ALA A 360 -6.36 6.36 10.13
N LEU A 361 -7.03 5.31 10.62
CA LEU A 361 -8.29 4.83 10.03
C LEU A 361 -9.37 5.91 10.03
N GLN A 362 -9.55 6.62 11.15
CA GLN A 362 -10.53 7.71 11.23
C GLN A 362 -10.27 8.82 10.20
N GLN A 363 -9.00 9.11 9.90
CA GLN A 363 -8.63 10.05 8.84
C GLN A 363 -8.95 9.48 7.45
N SER A 364 -8.59 8.24 7.18
CA SER A 364 -8.89 7.56 5.92
C SER A 364 -10.39 7.35 5.66
N CYS A 365 -11.23 7.41 6.70
CA CYS A 365 -12.69 7.33 6.61
C CYS A 365 -13.39 8.69 6.49
N GLN A 366 -12.66 9.81 6.54
CA GLN A 366 -13.29 11.13 6.38
C GLN A 366 -13.97 11.26 5.02
N GLY A 367 -15.26 11.57 5.03
CA GLY A 367 -16.07 11.70 3.81
C GLY A 367 -16.53 10.37 3.20
N LYS A 368 -16.25 9.24 3.85
CA LYS A 368 -16.76 7.91 3.49
C LYS A 368 -17.96 7.53 4.33
N GLN A 369 -18.82 6.68 3.80
CA GLN A 369 -19.90 6.07 4.58
C GLN A 369 -19.35 4.93 5.44
N ASP A 370 -19.94 4.73 6.62
CA ASP A 370 -19.72 3.50 7.40
C ASP A 370 -19.96 2.27 6.53
N PHE A 371 -19.16 1.23 6.76
CA PHE A 371 -19.10 -0.02 6.01
C PHE A 371 -18.43 0.05 4.64
N GLU A 372 -17.90 1.20 4.20
CA GLU A 372 -16.99 1.25 3.06
C GLU A 372 -15.58 0.73 3.41
N VAL A 373 -14.92 0.06 2.48
CA VAL A 373 -13.48 -0.20 2.58
C VAL A 373 -12.64 1.05 2.28
N THR A 374 -11.46 1.14 2.90
CA THR A 374 -10.48 2.22 2.66
C THR A 374 -9.05 1.71 2.84
N VAL A 375 -8.04 2.53 2.51
CA VAL A 375 -6.64 2.23 2.86
C VAL A 375 -6.36 2.62 4.31
N HIS A 376 -5.63 1.80 5.07
CA HIS A 376 -5.40 2.09 6.48
C HIS A 376 -4.33 3.17 6.66
N ASP A 377 -3.10 2.86 6.30
CA ASP A 377 -1.97 3.78 6.28
C ASP A 377 -1.76 4.32 4.87
N LYS A 378 -2.37 5.48 4.60
CA LYS A 378 -2.27 6.16 3.32
C LYS A 378 -0.81 6.44 2.91
N PHE A 379 0.08 6.72 3.87
CA PHE A 379 1.47 6.98 3.56
C PHE A 379 2.14 5.70 3.04
N ALA A 380 2.01 4.59 3.76
CA ALA A 380 2.58 3.31 3.34
C ALA A 380 2.00 2.83 2.00
N ALA A 381 0.68 2.86 1.87
CA ALA A 381 -0.03 2.33 0.72
C ALA A 381 0.20 3.17 -0.55
N LEU A 382 0.09 4.50 -0.45
CA LEU A 382 -0.09 5.38 -1.62
C LEU A 382 0.95 6.50 -1.77
N GLU A 383 1.68 6.90 -0.72
CA GLU A 383 2.47 8.15 -0.78
C GLU A 383 3.98 7.96 -0.63
N LYS A 384 4.42 6.88 0.03
CA LYS A 384 5.84 6.60 0.25
C LYS A 384 6.56 6.48 -1.10
N ASN A 385 7.63 7.27 -1.24
CA ASN A 385 8.51 7.18 -2.39
C ASN A 385 9.40 5.93 -2.32
N TYR A 386 9.45 5.20 -3.42
CA TYR A 386 10.41 4.16 -3.73
C TYR A 386 11.32 4.60 -4.88
N THR A 387 12.43 3.88 -5.04
CA THR A 387 13.31 4.06 -6.19
C THR A 387 12.54 3.80 -7.49
N ASP A 388 12.73 4.68 -8.47
CA ASP A 388 12.03 4.73 -9.77
C ASP A 388 10.61 5.31 -9.78
N ASP A 389 10.09 5.78 -8.63
CA ASP A 389 8.86 6.56 -8.62
C ASP A 389 9.06 7.89 -9.36
N VAL A 390 8.14 8.21 -10.25
CA VAL A 390 8.16 9.46 -11.03
C VAL A 390 7.21 10.49 -10.44
N TYR A 391 7.46 11.77 -10.73
CA TYR A 391 6.71 12.87 -10.13
C TYR A 391 5.21 12.83 -10.47
N ASN A 392 4.85 12.33 -11.66
CA ASN A 392 3.51 12.41 -12.25
C ASN A 392 2.67 11.12 -12.16
N GLN A 393 2.97 10.21 -11.24
CA GLN A 393 2.19 8.97 -11.06
C GLN A 393 0.99 9.13 -10.11
N ASP A 394 -0.12 8.46 -10.44
CA ASP A 394 -1.40 8.51 -9.70
C ASP A 394 -1.27 8.14 -8.21
N TYR A 395 -0.45 7.14 -7.93
CA TYR A 395 -0.11 6.73 -6.57
C TYR A 395 1.30 6.14 -6.53
N ARG A 396 1.90 6.19 -5.36
CA ARG A 396 3.23 5.66 -5.02
C ARG A 396 3.05 4.49 -4.05
N GLY A 397 3.93 4.39 -3.06
CA GLY A 397 3.77 3.50 -1.93
C GLY A 397 3.78 2.03 -2.34
N ILE A 398 3.30 1.19 -1.43
CA ILE A 398 3.20 -0.24 -1.64
C ILE A 398 2.34 -0.54 -2.87
N PHE A 399 1.25 0.19 -3.10
CA PHE A 399 0.32 -0.11 -4.18
C PHE A 399 0.98 0.02 -5.56
N ASN A 400 1.80 1.06 -5.77
CA ASN A 400 2.56 1.14 -7.03
C ASN A 400 3.58 0.01 -7.14
N GLN A 401 4.22 -0.42 -6.04
CA GLN A 401 5.14 -1.55 -6.08
C GLN A 401 4.42 -2.87 -6.37
N LEU A 402 3.23 -3.11 -5.80
CA LEU A 402 2.42 -4.30 -6.09
C LEU A 402 1.98 -4.33 -7.56
N ARG A 403 1.58 -3.18 -8.12
CA ARG A 403 1.34 -3.06 -9.57
C ARG A 403 2.58 -3.42 -10.39
N ARG A 404 3.76 -2.91 -10.02
CA ARG A 404 5.03 -3.26 -10.71
C ARG A 404 5.41 -4.74 -10.56
N ILE A 405 5.09 -5.36 -9.43
CA ILE A 405 5.28 -6.80 -9.19
C ILE A 405 4.33 -7.60 -10.09
N LYS A 406 3.07 -7.20 -10.20
CA LYS A 406 2.07 -7.81 -11.09
C LYS A 406 2.49 -7.71 -12.56
N LEU A 407 3.04 -6.56 -12.97
CA LEU A 407 3.63 -6.39 -14.32
C LEU A 407 4.78 -7.38 -14.60
N ALA A 408 5.60 -7.67 -13.60
CA ALA A 408 6.69 -8.63 -13.71
C ALA A 408 6.22 -10.10 -13.59
N ASN A 409 5.08 -10.35 -12.94
CA ASN A 409 4.51 -11.65 -12.65
C ASN A 409 3.00 -11.64 -12.95
N PRO A 410 2.59 -11.64 -14.25
CA PRO A 410 1.20 -11.42 -14.63
C PRO A 410 0.23 -12.47 -14.07
N ASP A 411 0.73 -13.69 -13.85
CA ASP A 411 -0.06 -14.81 -13.30
C ASP A 411 -0.26 -14.75 -11.78
N LEU A 412 0.51 -13.92 -11.05
CA LEU A 412 0.39 -13.74 -9.60
C LEU A 412 -0.96 -13.10 -9.28
N LYS A 413 -1.76 -13.72 -8.42
CA LYS A 413 -2.98 -13.11 -7.88
C LYS A 413 -2.63 -12.21 -6.69
N ILE A 414 -3.04 -10.95 -6.73
CA ILE A 414 -2.90 -10.04 -5.59
C ILE A 414 -4.30 -9.75 -5.06
N LEU A 415 -4.55 -10.04 -3.79
CA LEU A 415 -5.87 -9.83 -3.17
C LEU A 415 -5.71 -8.87 -1.97
N PRO A 416 -6.56 -7.84 -1.85
CA PRO A 416 -6.67 -7.10 -0.61
C PRO A 416 -7.36 -8.00 0.43
N SER A 417 -6.69 -8.26 1.55
CA SER A 417 -7.31 -8.93 2.69
C SER A 417 -8.01 -7.90 3.55
N VAL A 418 -9.33 -8.05 3.67
CA VAL A 418 -10.22 -7.14 4.38
C VAL A 418 -10.51 -7.69 5.77
N GLY A 419 -10.15 -6.92 6.80
CA GLY A 419 -10.31 -7.34 8.20
C GLY A 419 -9.01 -7.78 8.85
N GLY A 420 -8.98 -9.01 9.35
CA GLY A 420 -7.98 -9.51 10.29
C GLY A 420 -8.38 -9.28 11.74
N TRP A 421 -7.55 -9.76 12.68
CA TRP A 421 -7.81 -9.78 14.12
C TRP A 421 -8.36 -8.48 14.72
N THR A 422 -7.77 -7.31 14.38
CA THR A 422 -8.11 -6.02 14.99
C THR A 422 -9.11 -5.18 14.19
N LEU A 423 -9.44 -5.58 12.96
CA LEU A 423 -10.26 -4.81 12.01
C LEU A 423 -11.57 -5.52 11.63
N SER A 424 -11.92 -6.57 12.37
CA SER A 424 -13.10 -7.40 12.09
C SER A 424 -14.42 -6.87 12.69
N ASP A 425 -14.37 -5.86 13.58
CA ASP A 425 -15.54 -5.33 14.29
C ASP A 425 -16.71 -4.94 13.34
N PRO A 426 -16.48 -4.27 12.18
CA PRO A 426 -17.56 -3.88 11.28
C PRO A 426 -18.34 -5.06 10.68
N PHE A 427 -17.72 -6.24 10.53
CA PHE A 427 -18.39 -7.42 9.94
C PHE A 427 -19.62 -7.86 10.75
N PHE A 428 -19.59 -7.69 12.08
CA PHE A 428 -20.68 -8.07 12.98
C PHE A 428 -21.97 -7.23 12.79
N TYR A 429 -21.91 -6.18 11.96
CA TYR A 429 -23.04 -5.30 11.63
C TYR A 429 -23.54 -5.50 10.18
N LEU A 430 -23.00 -6.48 9.46
CA LEU A 430 -23.43 -6.80 8.09
C LEU A 430 -24.63 -7.75 8.04
N ASP A 431 -25.21 -8.11 9.19
CA ASP A 431 -26.55 -8.73 9.26
C ASP A 431 -27.61 -7.77 8.69
N ASN A 432 -27.39 -6.47 8.83
CA ASN A 432 -28.11 -5.45 8.09
C ASN A 432 -27.72 -5.48 6.60
N THR A 433 -28.70 -5.78 5.73
CA THR A 433 -28.51 -5.89 4.27
C THR A 433 -28.09 -4.57 3.63
N ALA A 434 -28.48 -3.41 4.18
CA ALA A 434 -28.02 -2.12 3.65
C ALA A 434 -26.52 -1.92 3.89
N ASN A 435 -26.03 -2.23 5.09
CA ASN A 435 -24.61 -2.17 5.45
C ASN A 435 -23.79 -3.12 4.57
N ARG A 436 -24.27 -4.36 4.40
CA ARG A 436 -23.63 -5.37 3.56
C ARG A 436 -23.56 -4.95 2.09
N LYS A 437 -24.62 -4.30 1.57
CA LYS A 437 -24.60 -3.72 0.22
C LYS A 437 -23.54 -2.63 0.08
N ILE A 438 -23.46 -1.69 1.04
CA ILE A 438 -22.43 -0.62 1.02
C ILE A 438 -21.03 -1.23 0.99
N PHE A 439 -20.80 -2.24 1.83
CA PHE A 439 -19.55 -2.98 1.85
C PHE A 439 -19.23 -3.58 0.48
N VAL A 440 -20.12 -4.39 -0.09
CA VAL A 440 -19.91 -5.04 -1.39
C VAL A 440 -19.68 -4.03 -2.51
N ASP A 441 -20.47 -2.96 -2.58
CA ASP A 441 -20.31 -1.90 -3.58
C ASP A 441 -18.93 -1.22 -3.43
N SER A 442 -18.50 -0.94 -2.20
CA SER A 442 -17.20 -0.31 -1.94
C SER A 442 -16.01 -1.20 -2.31
N VAL A 443 -16.13 -2.53 -2.12
CA VAL A 443 -15.11 -3.49 -2.56
C VAL A 443 -15.00 -3.47 -4.09
N VAL A 444 -16.12 -3.47 -4.81
CA VAL A 444 -16.12 -3.36 -6.28
C VAL A 444 -15.44 -2.06 -6.73
N GLU A 445 -15.75 -0.92 -6.10
CA GLU A 445 -15.13 0.36 -6.43
C GLU A 445 -13.62 0.36 -6.12
N PHE A 446 -13.22 -0.27 -5.02
CA PHE A 446 -11.81 -0.43 -4.67
C PHE A 446 -11.05 -1.22 -5.73
N LEU A 447 -11.64 -2.30 -6.27
CA LEU A 447 -11.04 -3.11 -7.34
C LEU A 447 -11.01 -2.39 -8.70
N LYS A 448 -11.98 -1.50 -8.96
CA LYS A 448 -11.96 -0.61 -10.14
C LYS A 448 -10.89 0.46 -10.03
N THR A 449 -10.66 0.98 -8.82
CA THR A 449 -9.65 2.00 -8.53
C THR A 449 -8.23 1.42 -8.61
N TYR A 450 -8.03 0.24 -8.01
CA TYR A 450 -6.73 -0.41 -7.91
C TYR A 450 -6.72 -1.71 -8.72
N THR A 451 -6.61 -1.55 -10.04
CA THR A 451 -6.79 -2.64 -11.02
C THR A 451 -5.80 -3.79 -10.91
N PHE A 452 -4.67 -3.63 -10.21
CA PHE A 452 -3.72 -4.71 -9.97
C PHE A 452 -4.21 -5.76 -8.98
N PHE A 453 -5.29 -5.50 -8.22
CA PHE A 453 -5.95 -6.51 -7.41
C PHE A 453 -6.86 -7.41 -8.25
N ASP A 454 -6.87 -8.71 -7.95
CA ASP A 454 -7.51 -9.77 -8.72
C ASP A 454 -8.73 -10.40 -8.01
N GLY A 455 -9.24 -9.76 -6.96
CA GLY A 455 -10.28 -10.35 -6.13
C GLY A 455 -10.34 -9.71 -4.75
N VAL A 456 -10.93 -10.40 -3.78
CA VAL A 456 -10.93 -10.00 -2.37
C VAL A 456 -10.73 -11.21 -1.48
N ASP A 457 -10.00 -11.00 -0.39
CA ASP A 457 -9.88 -11.95 0.70
C ASP A 457 -10.62 -11.39 1.93
N ILE A 458 -11.51 -12.18 2.53
CA ILE A 458 -12.33 -11.76 3.67
C ILE A 458 -11.83 -12.43 4.94
N ASP A 459 -11.25 -11.64 5.85
CA ASP A 459 -10.69 -12.15 7.10
C ASP A 459 -11.53 -11.66 8.27
N TRP A 460 -12.78 -12.16 8.33
CA TRP A 460 -13.66 -11.92 9.47
C TRP A 460 -13.28 -12.85 10.63
N GLU A 461 -12.73 -12.27 11.69
CA GLU A 461 -12.30 -12.98 12.90
C GLU A 461 -13.17 -12.61 14.12
N TYR A 462 -14.23 -13.36 14.46
CA TYR A 462 -14.82 -14.50 13.73
C TYR A 462 -16.36 -14.46 13.76
N PRO A 463 -17.06 -15.01 12.75
CA PRO A 463 -18.48 -15.28 12.85
C PRO A 463 -18.81 -16.07 14.12
N GLY A 464 -19.78 -15.59 14.92
CA GLY A 464 -20.13 -16.17 16.21
C GLY A 464 -19.25 -15.71 17.38
N GLY A 465 -18.30 -14.80 17.14
CA GLY A 465 -17.49 -14.14 18.16
C GLY A 465 -16.21 -14.89 18.56
N GLY A 466 -15.60 -14.41 19.65
CA GLY A 466 -14.29 -14.89 20.12
C GLY A 466 -13.10 -14.34 19.33
N GLY A 467 -13.29 -13.20 18.66
CA GLY A 467 -12.22 -12.34 18.14
C GLY A 467 -11.69 -11.36 19.19
N ALA A 468 -11.04 -10.28 18.74
CA ALA A 468 -10.47 -9.26 19.62
C ALA A 468 -11.51 -8.57 20.52
N ASN A 469 -12.68 -8.24 19.96
CA ASN A 469 -13.79 -7.67 20.73
C ASN A 469 -14.66 -8.78 21.34
N GLY A 470 -14.42 -9.09 22.62
CA GLY A 470 -15.18 -10.11 23.34
C GLY A 470 -16.68 -9.78 23.55
N SER A 471 -17.13 -8.58 23.20
CA SER A 471 -18.56 -8.20 23.25
C SER A 471 -19.32 -8.43 21.94
N LEU A 472 -18.61 -8.75 20.85
CA LEU A 472 -19.19 -9.03 19.54
C LEU A 472 -19.30 -10.54 19.26
N GLY A 473 -20.24 -10.88 18.37
CA GLY A 473 -20.62 -12.25 18.04
C GLY A 473 -22.12 -12.49 18.18
N LYS A 474 -22.74 -13.05 17.14
CA LYS A 474 -24.17 -13.40 17.12
C LYS A 474 -24.36 -14.77 16.48
N ASP A 475 -25.41 -15.48 16.89
CA ASP A 475 -25.81 -16.75 16.25
C ASP A 475 -26.18 -16.59 14.76
N THR A 476 -26.51 -15.36 14.35
CA THR A 476 -26.83 -15.01 12.95
C THR A 476 -25.60 -14.82 12.07
N ASP A 477 -24.40 -14.67 12.64
CA ASP A 477 -23.20 -14.31 11.89
C ASP A 477 -22.85 -15.35 10.81
N GLY A 478 -23.08 -16.63 11.07
CA GLY A 478 -22.87 -17.68 10.07
C GLY A 478 -23.75 -17.52 8.83
N ALA A 479 -25.01 -17.12 8.99
CA ALA A 479 -25.90 -16.83 7.88
C ALA A 479 -25.51 -15.53 7.17
N THR A 480 -25.06 -14.52 7.92
CA THR A 480 -24.51 -13.27 7.38
C THR A 480 -23.27 -13.53 6.52
N TYR A 481 -22.36 -14.38 6.97
CA TYR A 481 -21.15 -14.76 6.23
C TYR A 481 -21.51 -15.41 4.90
N VAL A 482 -22.46 -16.36 4.88
CA VAL A 482 -22.94 -16.99 3.63
C VAL A 482 -23.55 -15.95 2.68
N ALA A 483 -24.39 -15.04 3.21
CA ALA A 483 -24.99 -13.98 2.40
C ALA A 483 -23.94 -13.04 1.81
N LEU A 484 -22.92 -12.68 2.59
CA LEU A 484 -21.81 -11.84 2.15
C LEU A 484 -21.05 -12.48 1.00
N MET A 485 -20.63 -13.74 1.12
CA MET A 485 -19.90 -14.44 0.05
C MET A 485 -20.73 -14.54 -1.23
N LYS A 486 -22.03 -14.79 -1.08
CA LYS A 486 -22.96 -14.83 -2.22
C LYS A 486 -23.06 -13.48 -2.93
N GLU A 487 -23.26 -12.40 -2.19
CA GLU A 487 -23.40 -11.05 -2.75
C GLU A 487 -22.11 -10.55 -3.38
N LEU A 488 -20.95 -10.86 -2.79
CA LEU A 488 -19.65 -10.60 -3.41
C LEU A 488 -19.51 -11.35 -4.75
N ARG A 489 -19.91 -12.63 -4.81
CA ARG A 489 -19.83 -13.42 -6.06
C ARG A 489 -20.72 -12.85 -7.15
N GLU A 490 -21.96 -12.48 -6.82
CA GLU A 490 -22.88 -11.83 -7.76
C GLU A 490 -22.29 -10.50 -8.27
N ALA A 491 -21.71 -9.68 -7.40
CA ALA A 491 -21.07 -8.43 -7.77
C ALA A 491 -19.82 -8.64 -8.63
N PHE A 492 -19.02 -9.66 -8.34
CA PHE A 492 -17.80 -9.98 -9.08
C PHE A 492 -18.10 -10.62 -10.43
N ASP A 493 -19.20 -11.36 -10.58
CA ASP A 493 -19.67 -11.85 -11.88
C ASP A 493 -20.06 -10.69 -12.79
N ALA A 494 -20.75 -9.68 -12.25
CA ALA A 494 -21.06 -8.45 -12.98
C ALA A 494 -19.79 -7.67 -13.35
N LEU A 495 -18.84 -7.52 -12.42
CA LEU A 495 -17.56 -6.87 -12.68
C LEU A 495 -16.72 -7.64 -13.72
N SER A 496 -16.76 -8.96 -13.69
CA SER A 496 -16.09 -9.82 -14.69
C SER A 496 -16.70 -9.61 -16.07
N ALA A 497 -18.02 -9.52 -16.18
CA ALA A 497 -18.71 -9.20 -17.43
C ALA A 497 -18.38 -7.78 -17.96
N GLU A 498 -18.17 -6.81 -17.06
CA GLU A 498 -17.80 -5.43 -17.41
C GLU A 498 -16.35 -5.31 -17.90
N THR A 499 -15.42 -6.01 -17.26
CA THR A 499 -13.97 -5.81 -17.44
C THR A 499 -13.30 -6.88 -18.29
N GLY A 500 -13.93 -8.04 -18.47
CA GLY A 500 -13.33 -9.23 -19.07
C GLY A 500 -12.33 -9.98 -18.17
N ARG A 501 -12.13 -9.51 -16.92
CA ARG A 501 -11.24 -10.16 -15.95
C ARG A 501 -11.99 -11.22 -15.14
N THR A 502 -11.24 -12.12 -14.51
CA THR A 502 -11.76 -13.04 -13.48
C THR A 502 -11.36 -12.53 -12.11
N TYR A 503 -12.31 -12.45 -11.19
CA TYR A 503 -12.09 -12.02 -9.82
C TYR A 503 -12.33 -13.16 -8.83
N GLU A 504 -11.36 -13.38 -7.94
CA GLU A 504 -11.41 -14.42 -6.92
C GLU A 504 -12.03 -13.92 -5.61
N ILE A 505 -12.71 -14.81 -4.90
CA ILE A 505 -13.18 -14.58 -3.53
C ILE A 505 -12.55 -15.62 -2.64
N THR A 506 -11.77 -15.17 -1.66
CA THR A 506 -11.16 -16.03 -0.65
C THR A 506 -11.53 -15.57 0.76
N SER A 507 -11.21 -16.39 1.75
CA SER A 507 -11.33 -16.02 3.15
C SER A 507 -10.37 -16.84 4.00
N ALA A 508 -9.67 -16.20 4.93
CA ALA A 508 -9.04 -16.90 6.03
C ALA A 508 -10.04 -17.22 7.14
N VAL A 509 -10.03 -18.47 7.60
CA VAL A 509 -11.03 -18.98 8.54
C VAL A 509 -10.39 -19.59 9.78
N GLY A 510 -11.05 -19.40 10.92
CA GLY A 510 -10.61 -19.92 12.21
C GLY A 510 -10.57 -21.45 12.24
N ALA A 511 -9.52 -22.00 12.82
CA ALA A 511 -9.22 -23.44 12.78
C ALA A 511 -9.91 -24.27 13.88
N ALA A 512 -10.45 -23.63 14.91
CA ALA A 512 -11.09 -24.31 16.04
C ALA A 512 -12.48 -24.87 15.67
N PRO A 513 -12.88 -26.06 16.17
CA PRO A 513 -14.18 -26.66 15.83
C PRO A 513 -15.38 -25.74 16.10
N ALA A 514 -15.36 -25.00 17.20
CA ALA A 514 -16.43 -24.05 17.53
C ALA A 514 -16.57 -22.92 16.49
N LYS A 515 -15.46 -22.50 15.87
CA LYS A 515 -15.43 -21.47 14.82
C LYS A 515 -15.90 -22.05 13.49
N ILE A 516 -15.47 -23.26 13.16
CA ILE A 516 -15.90 -23.97 11.96
C ILE A 516 -17.42 -24.21 11.98
N ASN A 517 -17.94 -24.66 13.13
CA ASN A 517 -19.36 -24.97 13.29
C ASN A 517 -20.28 -23.75 13.33
N ALA A 518 -19.72 -22.54 13.48
CA ALA A 518 -20.51 -21.29 13.48
C ALA A 518 -20.97 -20.87 12.08
N VAL A 519 -20.39 -21.44 11.01
CA VAL A 519 -20.68 -21.08 9.62
C VAL A 519 -21.11 -22.32 8.83
N ASN A 520 -22.11 -22.16 7.96
CA ASN A 520 -22.48 -23.21 7.00
C ASN A 520 -21.53 -23.19 5.79
N TYR A 521 -20.35 -23.78 5.94
CA TYR A 521 -19.33 -23.78 4.89
C TYR A 521 -19.72 -24.56 3.63
N ASN A 522 -20.61 -25.56 3.72
CA ASN A 522 -21.19 -26.21 2.55
C ASN A 522 -21.92 -25.21 1.63
N GLN A 523 -22.54 -24.17 2.20
CA GLN A 523 -23.14 -23.09 1.41
C GLN A 523 -22.13 -22.01 1.03
N ALA A 524 -21.32 -21.53 1.98
CA ALA A 524 -20.38 -20.44 1.72
C ALA A 524 -19.35 -20.79 0.63
N SER A 525 -18.76 -21.99 0.70
CA SER A 525 -17.69 -22.43 -0.21
C SER A 525 -18.13 -22.57 -1.68
N GLN A 526 -19.43 -22.51 -1.98
CA GLN A 526 -19.93 -22.49 -3.35
C GLN A 526 -19.60 -21.17 -4.07
N TYR A 527 -19.43 -20.09 -3.31
CA TYR A 527 -19.19 -18.74 -3.83
C TYR A 527 -17.72 -18.32 -3.77
N MET A 528 -16.85 -19.15 -3.20
CA MET A 528 -15.46 -18.84 -2.91
C MET A 528 -14.54 -19.69 -3.78
N ASP A 529 -13.39 -19.16 -4.17
CA ASP A 529 -12.36 -19.89 -4.89
C ASP A 529 -11.51 -20.73 -3.92
N TYR A 530 -11.05 -20.11 -2.83
CA TYR A 530 -10.23 -20.75 -1.81
C TYR A 530 -10.65 -20.38 -0.38
N ILE A 531 -10.39 -21.30 0.55
CA ILE A 531 -10.49 -21.10 1.99
C ILE A 531 -9.10 -21.30 2.58
N PHE A 532 -8.54 -20.23 3.13
CA PHE A 532 -7.25 -20.22 3.81
C PHE A 532 -7.45 -20.65 5.27
N ALA A 533 -7.24 -21.94 5.57
CA ALA A 533 -7.43 -22.45 6.92
C ALA A 533 -6.28 -22.01 7.83
N MET A 534 -6.57 -21.16 8.83
CA MET A 534 -5.55 -20.62 9.76
C MET A 534 -5.06 -21.68 10.75
N THR A 535 -4.35 -22.69 10.26
CA THR A 535 -3.85 -23.86 10.99
C THR A 535 -2.57 -23.55 11.78
N TYR A 536 -2.66 -22.46 12.54
CA TYR A 536 -1.68 -21.91 13.47
C TYR A 536 -2.45 -21.22 14.61
N ASP A 537 -1.75 -20.68 15.60
CA ASP A 537 -2.35 -20.06 16.78
C ASP A 537 -3.24 -20.99 17.64
N TYR A 538 -3.03 -22.31 17.53
CA TYR A 538 -3.70 -23.27 18.40
C TYR A 538 -3.33 -23.07 19.89
N TYR A 539 -2.09 -22.65 20.14
CA TYR A 539 -1.55 -22.43 21.48
C TYR A 539 -0.71 -21.17 21.52
N GLY A 540 -0.74 -20.45 22.65
CA GLY A 540 0.03 -19.25 22.86
C GLY A 540 -0.07 -18.72 24.28
N ALA A 541 0.63 -17.63 24.55
CA ALA A 541 0.83 -17.11 25.90
C ALA A 541 -0.34 -16.29 26.48
N TRP A 542 -1.51 -16.32 25.85
CA TRP A 542 -2.76 -15.78 26.41
C TRP A 542 -3.22 -16.56 27.65
N ASN A 543 -2.71 -17.77 27.87
CA ASN A 543 -2.88 -18.53 29.10
C ASN A 543 -1.61 -19.36 29.43
N GLY A 544 -1.65 -20.14 30.51
CA GLY A 544 -0.52 -20.99 30.93
C GLY A 544 -0.45 -22.36 30.24
N GLN A 545 -1.36 -22.67 29.31
CA GLN A 545 -1.40 -23.96 28.62
C GLN A 545 -0.32 -24.00 27.54
N LEU A 546 0.39 -25.12 27.47
CA LEU A 546 1.45 -25.35 26.50
C LEU A 546 0.95 -26.32 25.43
N GLY A 547 1.42 -26.12 24.20
CA GLY A 547 1.13 -27.00 23.07
C GLY A 547 1.80 -26.48 21.80
N HIS A 548 1.69 -27.23 20.71
CA HIS A 548 2.28 -26.84 19.43
C HIS A 548 1.37 -25.85 18.70
N GLN A 549 1.84 -24.62 18.47
CA GLN A 549 0.98 -23.56 17.93
C GLN A 549 0.50 -23.83 16.51
N ALA A 550 1.23 -24.63 15.73
CA ALA A 550 0.96 -24.92 14.33
C ALA A 550 1.29 -26.37 13.92
N GLY A 551 1.15 -27.33 14.84
CA GLY A 551 1.41 -28.75 14.55
C GLY A 551 0.47 -29.34 13.49
N LEU A 552 0.97 -30.26 12.66
CA LEU A 552 0.13 -30.94 11.66
C LEU A 552 -0.82 -31.96 12.32
N TYR A 553 -0.35 -32.65 13.36
CA TYR A 553 -1.12 -33.64 14.12
C TYR A 553 -1.11 -33.31 15.62
N PRO A 554 -2.03 -33.87 16.42
CA PRO A 554 -1.98 -33.72 17.87
C PRO A 554 -0.76 -34.43 18.47
N GLY A 555 -0.01 -33.71 19.31
CA GLY A 555 1.08 -34.26 20.11
C GLY A 555 0.58 -35.13 21.27
N ASP A 556 1.49 -35.73 22.04
CA ASP A 556 1.12 -36.56 23.20
C ASP A 556 0.49 -35.77 24.34
N ASN A 557 0.78 -34.47 24.44
CA ASN A 557 0.21 -33.57 25.45
C ASN A 557 -0.84 -32.61 24.86
N ALA A 558 -1.45 -32.94 23.72
CA ALA A 558 -2.56 -32.15 23.20
C ALA A 558 -3.72 -32.15 24.21
N ILE A 559 -4.19 -30.95 24.58
CA ILE A 559 -5.26 -30.76 25.56
C ILE A 559 -6.58 -30.28 24.95
N HIS A 560 -6.56 -29.88 23.68
CA HIS A 560 -7.71 -29.39 22.94
C HIS A 560 -7.91 -30.27 21.70
N ASP A 561 -9.11 -30.82 21.57
CA ASP A 561 -9.49 -31.57 20.37
C ASP A 561 -9.67 -30.59 19.19
N GLY A 562 -9.23 -30.99 17.99
CA GLY A 562 -9.36 -30.16 16.80
C GLY A 562 -8.30 -29.08 16.62
N PHE A 563 -7.23 -29.10 17.42
CA PHE A 563 -6.19 -28.07 17.47
C PHE A 563 -4.90 -28.57 16.80
N SER A 564 -5.05 -29.06 15.57
CA SER A 564 -3.95 -29.44 14.67
C SER A 564 -4.37 -29.28 13.21
N GLY A 565 -3.40 -29.17 12.30
CA GLY A 565 -3.67 -28.96 10.88
C GLY A 565 -4.54 -30.04 10.23
N ASP A 566 -4.29 -31.31 10.55
CA ASP A 566 -5.07 -32.46 10.08
C ASP A 566 -6.51 -32.41 10.59
N GLU A 567 -6.71 -32.18 11.89
CA GLU A 567 -8.05 -32.13 12.46
C GLU A 567 -8.84 -30.93 11.93
N THR A 568 -8.22 -29.76 11.75
CA THR A 568 -8.87 -28.59 11.13
C THR A 568 -9.30 -28.89 9.70
N VAL A 569 -8.44 -29.50 8.89
CA VAL A 569 -8.79 -29.90 7.51
C VAL A 569 -9.96 -30.88 7.51
N ASN A 570 -9.90 -31.91 8.37
CA ASN A 570 -10.96 -32.91 8.48
C ASN A 570 -12.29 -32.29 8.93
N ASN A 571 -12.26 -31.34 9.85
CA ASN A 571 -13.45 -30.62 10.31
C ASN A 571 -14.06 -29.74 9.21
N LEU A 572 -13.25 -29.03 8.42
CA LEU A 572 -13.73 -28.23 7.29
C LEU A 572 -14.31 -29.11 6.16
N ILE A 573 -13.69 -30.24 5.86
CA ILE A 573 -14.23 -31.23 4.92
C ILE A 573 -15.56 -31.80 5.43
N ALA A 574 -15.65 -32.13 6.72
CA ALA A 574 -16.88 -32.59 7.36
C ALA A 574 -17.98 -31.50 7.34
N ALA A 575 -17.61 -30.23 7.40
CA ALA A 575 -18.52 -29.08 7.23
C ALA A 575 -18.93 -28.83 5.77
N GLY A 576 -18.42 -29.63 4.82
CA GLY A 576 -18.81 -29.63 3.41
C GLY A 576 -17.89 -28.82 2.49
N VAL A 577 -16.72 -28.38 2.95
CA VAL A 577 -15.75 -27.71 2.07
C VAL A 577 -15.08 -28.72 1.13
N PRO A 578 -15.07 -28.49 -0.19
CA PRO A 578 -14.29 -29.30 -1.12
C PRO A 578 -12.78 -29.22 -0.82
N ALA A 579 -12.10 -30.37 -0.76
CA ALA A 579 -10.66 -30.44 -0.49
C ALA A 579 -9.83 -29.54 -1.43
N ASN A 580 -10.18 -29.51 -2.72
CA ASN A 580 -9.50 -28.70 -3.73
C ASN A 580 -9.75 -27.19 -3.63
N LYS A 581 -10.49 -26.71 -2.61
CA LYS A 581 -10.59 -25.29 -2.24
C LYS A 581 -9.87 -24.97 -0.92
N LEU A 582 -9.43 -25.98 -0.17
CA LEU A 582 -8.75 -25.80 1.11
C LEU A 582 -7.26 -25.52 0.91
N VAL A 583 -6.78 -24.44 1.51
CA VAL A 583 -5.37 -24.06 1.51
C VAL A 583 -4.85 -24.12 2.94
N LEU A 584 -3.81 -24.92 3.19
CA LEU A 584 -3.29 -25.20 4.53
C LEU A 584 -2.32 -24.11 5.00
N GLY A 585 -2.49 -23.62 6.23
CA GLY A 585 -1.66 -22.55 6.81
C GLY A 585 -0.28 -23.02 7.31
N VAL A 586 0.74 -22.21 7.04
CA VAL A 586 2.12 -22.38 7.50
C VAL A 586 2.58 -21.11 8.24
N ALA A 587 2.93 -21.23 9.51
CA ALA A 587 3.37 -20.10 10.33
C ALA A 587 4.84 -19.76 10.07
N MET A 588 5.14 -18.49 9.77
CA MET A 588 6.51 -17.95 9.65
C MET A 588 6.97 -17.28 10.96
N TYR A 589 6.35 -17.66 12.08
CA TYR A 589 6.64 -17.15 13.42
C TYR A 589 6.45 -18.28 14.46
N GLY A 590 6.92 -18.01 15.67
CA GLY A 590 6.70 -18.82 16.85
C GLY A 590 5.85 -18.10 17.89
N ARG A 591 5.14 -18.89 18.69
CA ARG A 591 4.52 -18.45 19.94
C ARG A 591 5.27 -19.01 21.14
N GLY A 592 5.42 -18.21 22.18
CA GLY A 592 6.27 -18.61 23.30
C GLY A 592 5.89 -18.08 24.67
N TRP A 593 6.31 -18.85 25.67
CA TRP A 593 6.10 -18.60 27.10
C TRP A 593 7.42 -18.40 27.81
N LYS A 594 7.36 -17.75 28.97
CA LYS A 594 8.42 -17.74 29.98
C LYS A 594 7.97 -18.45 31.25
N GLY A 595 8.95 -18.82 32.09
CA GLY A 595 8.67 -19.42 33.39
C GLY A 595 7.96 -20.77 33.31
N VAL A 596 8.16 -21.53 32.22
CA VAL A 596 7.70 -22.91 32.10
C VAL A 596 8.25 -23.73 33.27
N SER A 597 7.34 -24.30 34.05
CA SER A 597 7.65 -25.07 35.26
C SER A 597 6.78 -26.33 35.34
N GLY A 598 7.09 -27.23 36.29
CA GLY A 598 6.35 -28.50 36.43
C GLY A 598 6.61 -29.52 35.32
N VAL A 599 7.71 -29.36 34.57
CA VAL A 599 8.09 -30.25 33.46
C VAL A 599 8.42 -31.66 33.97
N ASN A 600 7.83 -32.67 33.33
CA ASN A 600 8.14 -34.09 33.55
C ASN A 600 9.06 -34.61 32.44
N GLY A 601 10.22 -35.17 32.83
CA GLY A 601 11.21 -35.65 31.86
C GLY A 601 11.84 -34.52 31.06
N ASN A 602 11.98 -34.72 29.74
CA ASN A 602 12.62 -33.77 28.83
C ASN A 602 11.62 -33.06 27.89
N ASP A 603 10.32 -33.21 28.14
CA ASP A 603 9.27 -32.66 27.30
C ASP A 603 8.67 -31.41 27.95
N PRO A 604 8.99 -30.20 27.45
CA PRO A 604 8.53 -28.96 28.06
C PRO A 604 7.01 -28.77 27.99
N PHE A 605 6.30 -29.47 27.10
CA PHE A 605 4.84 -29.36 26.94
C PHE A 605 4.06 -30.07 28.05
N THR A 606 4.73 -30.85 28.89
CA THR A 606 4.13 -31.42 30.11
C THR A 606 4.00 -30.41 31.26
N GLY A 607 4.64 -29.24 31.13
CA GLY A 607 4.65 -28.19 32.14
C GLY A 607 3.51 -27.18 32.02
N THR A 608 3.71 -26.02 32.65
CA THR A 608 2.78 -24.89 32.59
C THR A 608 3.56 -23.59 32.44
N GLY A 609 3.12 -22.72 31.53
CA GLY A 609 3.72 -21.40 31.28
C GLY A 609 3.24 -20.34 32.28
N ASN A 610 4.08 -19.32 32.53
CA ASN A 610 3.78 -18.23 33.45
C ASN A 610 3.78 -16.85 32.76
N GLY A 611 3.28 -16.82 31.53
CA GLY A 611 3.13 -15.62 30.72
C GLY A 611 3.98 -15.61 29.46
N ALA A 612 3.81 -14.55 28.67
CA ALA A 612 4.45 -14.37 27.38
C ALA A 612 5.96 -14.23 27.47
N ILE A 613 6.68 -14.88 26.53
CA ILE A 613 8.09 -14.61 26.34
C ILE A 613 8.29 -13.13 25.97
N THR A 614 9.31 -12.52 26.57
CA THR A 614 9.66 -11.11 26.35
C THR A 614 11.11 -11.04 25.93
N MET A 615 11.37 -10.46 24.76
CA MET A 615 12.71 -10.21 24.24
C MET A 615 12.92 -8.72 24.03
N THR A 616 14.15 -8.30 23.72
CA THR A 616 14.38 -6.93 23.25
C THR A 616 13.51 -6.67 22.02
N SER A 617 12.68 -5.63 22.09
CA SER A 617 11.79 -5.24 20.99
C SER A 617 12.58 -4.85 19.74
N GLY A 618 12.01 -5.16 18.58
CA GLY A 618 12.69 -5.02 17.29
C GLY A 618 13.51 -6.25 16.91
N ASN A 619 13.93 -6.33 15.64
CA ASN A 619 14.67 -7.46 15.06
C ASN A 619 13.99 -8.82 15.27
N GLY A 620 12.69 -8.92 14.95
CA GLY A 620 11.94 -10.18 14.98
C GLY A 620 11.25 -10.51 16.30
N HIS A 621 11.06 -9.51 17.16
CA HIS A 621 10.12 -9.58 18.29
C HIS A 621 9.35 -8.26 18.35
N TRP A 622 8.08 -8.31 17.94
CA TRP A 622 7.22 -7.13 17.78
C TRP A 622 6.12 -7.06 18.83
N GLU A 623 5.74 -8.21 19.37
CA GLU A 623 4.72 -8.35 20.42
C GLU A 623 5.18 -9.41 21.44
N ALA A 624 4.86 -9.21 22.71
CA ALA A 624 5.12 -10.20 23.75
C ALA A 624 4.46 -11.54 23.38
N GLY A 625 5.23 -12.63 23.44
CA GLY A 625 4.70 -13.96 23.12
C GLY A 625 4.83 -14.37 21.66
N VAL A 626 5.24 -13.48 20.76
CA VAL A 626 5.42 -13.77 19.32
C VAL A 626 6.88 -13.52 18.91
N VAL A 627 7.46 -14.43 18.13
CA VAL A 627 8.86 -14.36 17.67
C VAL A 627 8.96 -14.75 16.20
N ASP A 628 9.52 -13.90 15.37
CA ASP A 628 9.68 -14.19 13.93
C ASP A 628 10.60 -15.38 13.71
N TYR A 629 10.31 -16.20 12.69
CA TYR A 629 11.10 -17.39 12.40
C TYR A 629 12.59 -17.08 12.20
N PHE A 630 12.92 -16.02 11.45
CA PHE A 630 14.32 -15.64 11.24
C PHE A 630 15.08 -15.35 12.54
N ARG A 631 14.38 -14.86 13.59
CA ARG A 631 14.98 -14.60 14.90
C ARG A 631 15.20 -15.89 15.68
N VAL A 632 14.25 -16.84 15.61
CA VAL A 632 14.45 -18.18 16.17
C VAL A 632 15.73 -18.80 15.60
N VAL A 633 15.90 -18.73 14.28
CA VAL A 633 17.10 -19.25 13.61
C VAL A 633 18.37 -18.52 14.07
N SER A 634 18.37 -17.18 14.10
CA SER A 634 19.58 -16.41 14.38
C SER A 634 20.00 -16.45 15.85
N GLU A 635 19.06 -16.29 16.79
CA GLU A 635 19.34 -16.12 18.22
C GLU A 635 19.24 -17.40 19.05
N MET A 636 18.38 -18.35 18.65
CA MET A 636 18.19 -19.60 19.38
C MET A 636 18.91 -20.78 18.74
N LEU A 637 19.02 -20.84 17.40
CA LEU A 637 19.67 -21.94 16.69
C LEU A 637 21.10 -21.64 16.23
N GLY A 638 21.56 -20.39 16.35
CA GLY A 638 22.94 -20.00 16.00
C GLY A 638 23.15 -19.71 14.52
N GLY A 639 22.11 -19.34 13.79
CA GLY A 639 22.15 -19.01 12.36
C GLY A 639 21.96 -20.20 11.41
N ASP A 640 21.96 -21.43 11.93
CA ASP A 640 21.63 -22.65 11.20
C ASP A 640 20.22 -23.11 11.58
N ALA A 641 19.33 -23.24 10.58
CA ALA A 641 17.96 -23.71 10.79
C ALA A 641 17.87 -25.16 11.31
N ASN A 642 18.96 -25.93 11.19
CA ASN A 642 19.10 -27.28 11.74
C ASN A 642 19.98 -27.33 13.01
N GLY A 643 20.33 -26.16 13.58
CA GLY A 643 21.16 -26.08 14.77
C GLY A 643 20.52 -26.76 15.98
N SER A 644 21.35 -27.32 16.87
CA SER A 644 20.88 -27.97 18.11
C SER A 644 20.47 -26.99 19.21
N GLY A 645 20.67 -25.69 18.99
CA GLY A 645 20.44 -24.62 19.96
C GLY A 645 21.74 -23.97 20.47
N VAL A 646 21.68 -22.67 20.78
CA VAL A 646 22.78 -21.86 21.35
C VAL A 646 22.31 -21.06 22.57
N ASN A 647 23.23 -20.48 23.35
CA ASN A 647 22.90 -19.59 24.48
C ASN A 647 21.95 -20.20 25.54
N GLY A 648 22.07 -21.53 25.75
CA GLY A 648 21.23 -22.29 26.67
C GLY A 648 19.90 -22.76 26.09
N TRP A 649 19.58 -22.36 24.86
CA TRP A 649 18.47 -22.93 24.10
C TRP A 649 18.83 -24.32 23.59
N THR A 650 17.82 -25.17 23.50
CA THR A 650 17.88 -26.51 22.91
C THR A 650 16.74 -26.64 21.91
N ALA A 651 17.06 -27.15 20.72
CA ALA A 651 16.06 -27.43 19.69
C ALA A 651 15.44 -28.82 19.93
N GLY A 652 14.12 -28.91 19.77
CA GLY A 652 13.38 -30.16 19.80
C GLY A 652 12.41 -30.26 18.61
N TYR A 653 12.00 -31.50 18.32
CA TYR A 653 11.02 -31.78 17.29
C TYR A 653 10.10 -32.91 17.76
N ASP A 654 8.81 -32.64 17.83
CA ASP A 654 7.80 -33.65 18.11
C ASP A 654 7.48 -34.38 16.79
N GLU A 655 7.98 -35.61 16.64
CA GLU A 655 7.76 -36.44 15.45
C GLU A 655 6.30 -36.90 15.31
N LYS A 656 5.49 -36.89 16.38
CA LYS A 656 4.07 -37.20 16.26
C LYS A 656 3.31 -35.99 15.73
N ALA A 657 3.51 -34.83 16.35
CA ALA A 657 2.85 -33.59 15.95
C ALA A 657 3.41 -32.99 14.65
N GLN A 658 4.60 -33.42 14.23
CA GLN A 658 5.39 -32.82 13.14
C GLN A 658 5.70 -31.34 13.40
N ALA A 659 6.08 -31.01 14.65
CA ALA A 659 6.20 -29.64 15.13
C ALA A 659 7.55 -29.37 15.83
N PRO A 660 8.31 -28.34 15.43
CA PRO A 660 9.52 -27.93 16.12
C PRO A 660 9.24 -27.02 17.32
N TYR A 661 10.18 -27.02 18.25
CA TYR A 661 10.22 -26.06 19.35
C TYR A 661 11.67 -25.77 19.78
N VAL A 662 11.88 -24.64 20.45
CA VAL A 662 13.13 -24.33 21.16
C VAL A 662 12.82 -24.08 22.62
N TRP A 663 13.63 -24.66 23.50
CA TRP A 663 13.44 -24.59 24.94
C TRP A 663 14.73 -24.22 25.66
N LYS A 664 14.65 -23.30 26.62
CA LYS A 664 15.74 -22.91 27.51
C LYS A 664 15.38 -23.26 28.96
N PRO A 665 15.81 -24.45 29.45
CA PRO A 665 15.41 -24.96 30.76
C PRO A 665 15.75 -24.04 31.92
N SER A 666 16.88 -23.32 31.84
CA SER A 666 17.37 -22.45 32.92
C SER A 666 16.42 -21.30 33.26
N THR A 667 15.67 -20.81 32.27
CA THR A 667 14.75 -19.67 32.39
C THR A 667 13.29 -20.06 32.17
N GLY A 668 13.05 -21.32 31.79
CA GLY A 668 11.71 -21.81 31.43
C GLY A 668 11.16 -21.09 30.20
N GLU A 669 12.01 -20.63 29.28
CA GLU A 669 11.56 -20.00 28.04
C GLU A 669 11.33 -21.09 26.98
N LEU A 670 10.16 -21.09 26.36
CA LEU A 670 9.73 -22.08 25.36
C LEU A 670 9.10 -21.36 24.18
N ILE A 671 9.49 -21.74 22.96
CA ILE A 671 8.87 -21.25 21.73
C ILE A 671 8.51 -22.46 20.87
N THR A 672 7.24 -22.58 20.49
CA THR A 672 6.76 -23.48 19.43
C THR A 672 6.61 -22.67 18.14
N TYR A 673 7.01 -23.23 17.00
CA TYR A 673 7.09 -22.52 15.73
C TYR A 673 6.98 -23.52 14.57
N GLU A 674 7.19 -23.08 13.33
CA GLU A 674 7.44 -23.98 12.20
C GLU A 674 8.82 -23.76 11.59
N ASN A 675 9.38 -24.81 10.99
CA ASN A 675 10.65 -24.76 10.29
C ASN A 675 10.53 -25.45 8.92
N GLY A 676 11.63 -25.50 8.17
CA GLY A 676 11.64 -26.18 6.87
C GLY A 676 11.15 -27.64 6.93
N LYS A 677 11.43 -28.38 8.02
CA LYS A 677 10.97 -29.77 8.15
C LYS A 677 9.44 -29.84 8.28
N SER A 678 8.82 -29.10 9.21
CA SER A 678 7.36 -29.10 9.38
C SER A 678 6.63 -28.55 8.16
N ALA A 679 7.12 -27.45 7.57
CA ALA A 679 6.53 -26.85 6.37
C ALA A 679 6.54 -27.82 5.18
N LYS A 680 7.65 -28.55 4.97
CA LYS A 680 7.75 -29.58 3.92
C LYS A 680 6.74 -30.70 4.14
N VAL A 681 6.55 -31.15 5.37
CA VAL A 681 5.61 -32.21 5.71
C VAL A 681 4.16 -31.75 5.51
N LYS A 682 3.80 -30.54 5.91
CA LYS A 682 2.50 -29.92 5.61
C LYS A 682 2.23 -29.85 4.10
N ALA A 683 3.21 -29.41 3.32
CA ALA A 683 3.11 -29.37 1.87
C ALA A 683 2.99 -30.76 1.22
N GLN A 684 3.62 -31.80 1.80
CA GLN A 684 3.40 -33.18 1.36
C GLN A 684 1.98 -33.66 1.71
N TYR A 685 1.49 -33.33 2.90
CA TYR A 685 0.12 -33.63 3.33
C TYR A 685 -0.92 -33.01 2.38
N VAL A 686 -0.71 -31.76 1.94
CA VAL A 686 -1.55 -31.09 0.92
C VAL A 686 -1.70 -31.95 -0.34
N ARG A 687 -0.59 -32.46 -0.89
CA ARG A 687 -0.65 -33.32 -2.07
C ARG A 687 -1.33 -34.66 -1.83
N GLN A 688 -1.06 -35.27 -0.68
CA GLN A 688 -1.62 -36.57 -0.33
C GLN A 688 -3.14 -36.52 -0.14
N ASN A 689 -3.66 -35.37 0.30
CA ASN A 689 -5.08 -35.17 0.58
C ASN A 689 -5.82 -34.37 -0.51
N GLY A 690 -5.16 -34.05 -1.63
CA GLY A 690 -5.78 -33.31 -2.74
C GLY A 690 -6.24 -31.91 -2.35
N LEU A 691 -5.53 -31.26 -1.41
CA LEU A 691 -5.81 -29.88 -1.02
C LEU A 691 -5.34 -28.90 -2.11
N ALA A 692 -5.89 -27.69 -2.12
CA ALA A 692 -5.56 -26.67 -3.12
C ALA A 692 -4.08 -26.24 -3.05
N GLY A 693 -3.52 -26.16 -1.84
CA GLY A 693 -2.16 -25.68 -1.64
C GLY A 693 -1.84 -25.30 -0.21
N THR A 694 -0.87 -24.40 -0.05
CA THR A 694 -0.45 -23.81 1.22
C THR A 694 -0.47 -22.29 1.18
N PHE A 695 -0.68 -21.65 2.31
CA PHE A 695 -0.44 -20.21 2.48
C PHE A 695 0.33 -19.93 3.77
N SER A 696 0.98 -18.77 3.88
CA SER A 696 1.80 -18.43 5.04
C SER A 696 1.57 -17.04 5.62
N TRP A 697 1.61 -16.97 6.96
CA TRP A 697 1.60 -15.73 7.74
C TRP A 697 2.91 -15.62 8.55
N GLU A 698 3.70 -14.55 8.46
CA GLU A 698 3.72 -13.47 7.47
C GLU A 698 5.07 -13.46 6.74
N ILE A 699 5.09 -13.05 5.46
CA ILE A 699 6.25 -13.27 4.57
C ILE A 699 7.53 -12.56 5.04
N ASP A 700 7.41 -11.43 5.74
CA ASP A 700 8.53 -10.68 6.28
C ASP A 700 9.26 -11.39 7.42
N ALA A 701 8.63 -12.39 8.04
CA ALA A 701 9.18 -13.18 9.14
C ALA A 701 9.98 -14.42 8.66
N ASP A 702 9.88 -14.79 7.38
CA ASP A 702 10.67 -15.89 6.79
C ASP A 702 12.05 -15.43 6.31
N ASN A 703 13.07 -16.24 6.54
CA ASN A 703 14.41 -16.01 5.97
C ASN A 703 14.58 -16.67 4.59
N GLY A 704 13.58 -17.43 4.14
CA GLY A 704 13.51 -18.21 2.91
C GLY A 704 13.45 -19.72 3.13
N ASP A 705 13.82 -20.21 4.31
CA ASP A 705 13.84 -21.65 4.59
C ASP A 705 12.43 -22.26 4.54
N ILE A 706 11.42 -21.57 5.08
CA ILE A 706 10.04 -22.08 5.13
C ILE A 706 9.44 -22.12 3.74
N LEU A 707 9.46 -20.99 2.99
CA LEU A 707 8.88 -20.95 1.65
C LEU A 707 9.58 -21.95 0.72
N ASN A 708 10.92 -22.04 0.75
CA ASN A 708 11.66 -23.03 -0.05
C ASN A 708 11.21 -24.47 0.26
N ALA A 709 11.07 -24.81 1.54
CA ALA A 709 10.67 -26.14 1.97
C ALA A 709 9.22 -26.48 1.59
N THR A 710 8.33 -25.49 1.60
CA THR A 710 6.96 -25.60 1.09
C THR A 710 6.96 -25.99 -0.40
N HIS A 711 7.74 -25.32 -1.24
CA HIS A 711 7.88 -25.69 -2.66
C HIS A 711 8.39 -27.14 -2.83
N GLU A 712 9.42 -27.52 -2.07
CA GLU A 712 9.94 -28.89 -2.11
C GLU A 712 8.88 -29.93 -1.69
N GLY A 713 8.08 -29.62 -0.67
CA GLY A 713 7.01 -30.49 -0.17
C GLY A 713 5.85 -30.65 -1.16
N LEU A 714 5.53 -29.60 -1.91
CA LEU A 714 4.59 -29.60 -3.05
C LEU A 714 5.19 -30.26 -4.30
N GLY A 715 6.47 -30.66 -4.28
CA GLY A 715 7.12 -31.30 -5.42
C GLY A 715 7.43 -30.36 -6.58
N HIS A 716 7.53 -29.06 -6.31
CA HIS A 716 8.00 -28.07 -7.26
C HIS A 716 9.49 -28.27 -7.55
N SER A 717 9.91 -28.01 -8.78
CA SER A 717 11.31 -28.14 -9.20
C SER A 717 12.05 -26.81 -9.07
N PRO A 718 13.31 -26.77 -8.58
CA PRO A 718 14.12 -25.55 -8.63
C PRO A 718 14.28 -25.05 -10.07
N LYS A 719 14.23 -23.74 -10.28
CA LYS A 719 14.61 -23.12 -11.56
C LYS A 719 16.15 -23.11 -11.64
N GLN A 720 16.69 -23.56 -12.77
CA GLN A 720 18.14 -23.57 -13.04
C GLN A 720 18.65 -22.20 -13.45
#